data_AF-A0A7R8WDH1-F1
#
_entry.id   AF-A0A7R8WDH1-F1
#
_cell.length_a   1.000
_cell.length_b   1.000
_cell.length_c   1.000
_cell.angle_alpha   90.00
_cell.angle_beta   90.00
_cell.angle_gamma   90.00
#
_symmetry.space_group_name_H-M   'P 1'
#
loop_
_entity.id
_entity.type
_entity.pdbx_description
1 polymer ?
#
loop_
_entity_poly.entity_id
_entity_poly.type
_entity_poly.pdbx_seq_one_letter_code
_entity_poly.pdbx_strand_id
1 'polypeptide(L)'
;MGEDTMRGQSLDSLDVHKGSMDPNHRDPPYTATKLLRVERIQLKMWTRPYYEKKVMQDLGLLGRCGDVVVLKNIPKVLEKLWVVKHLVRIDPIQMPEKLPLASDGSIPRGARLSLTGRLKIPMDVVGETDPVAQSKQEHLKISFEESLKTERRKSRWYGTCTCWWYICFDETMSLSRYDPHSVSSDSDDESTSSMTVPKKRRVDEPTFTVPRMSWKTGLLASIRDVNFPKRLKTNNVVAIADKYPKARCHFLILPLNRYVRSLTSLTNCPEDISLLKELDSVGQQIAKEEKEKDSSLEFRLGYHAAPSMELLHLHVISQDFDSRCLKTKKHWNSFTSDFFVPSSQIILALESRRVLPSIVTDGHANEMLNQPLYCHRCCIQLKNIPTLKEHLKTHRAVSGGSSGIGKCVAIQAAKYGAHVTILARNTKRLEAAVEEIQQAAAEVAVKAGTTKPKIIYRSVDLTGSSVDVLKSVRSAEQEIGVPVTNLVNCAGVCIPKRFLELTSEDFKFMMDVNYHGTVTLTQCVIPSMVNSGGGSVTMVSSQGGLIGLYGFTGYAAAKFALRGFAEALSMEVKPFNIGVSMCFPPDTDTPGFQEEEKIKPEETKLISATAGLTKPEDVALGLLKGSLKKTFMISYGLEGKLLSVICGGMSPMNTISETILQFLFAGVGRVGGLFIRRSFDGIVEKCAAQRGQEQPVAAEHTQ
;
A
#
# COMPACT_ATOMS: atom_id res chain seq x y z
N MET A 1 -51.14 22.92 -40.64
CA MET A 1 -50.38 24.00 -41.31
C MET A 1 -48.97 23.96 -40.74
N GLY A 2 -47.90 23.63 -41.43
CA GLY A 2 -47.64 23.28 -42.81
C GLY A 2 -46.20 22.73 -42.87
N GLU A 3 -45.92 21.96 -43.91
CA GLU A 3 -44.68 21.24 -44.22
C GLU A 3 -43.49 22.16 -44.59
N ASP A 4 -42.31 21.56 -44.50
CA ASP A 4 -41.14 21.68 -45.40
C ASP A 4 -40.58 23.05 -45.81
N THR A 5 -39.31 23.28 -45.42
CA THR A 5 -38.12 23.23 -46.31
C THR A 5 -36.97 24.03 -45.70
N MET A 6 -35.77 23.45 -45.66
CA MET A 6 -34.51 24.08 -46.11
C MET A 6 -33.35 23.10 -45.90
N ARG A 7 -32.92 22.52 -47.02
CA ARG A 7 -31.65 21.81 -47.18
C ARG A 7 -30.49 22.80 -47.11
N GLY A 8 -29.38 22.36 -46.52
CA GLY A 8 -28.04 22.64 -47.01
C GLY A 8 -27.39 23.92 -46.50
N GLN A 9 -26.54 23.79 -45.48
CA GLN A 9 -25.35 24.62 -45.34
C GLN A 9 -24.15 23.75 -44.91
N SER A 10 -23.00 24.09 -45.48
CA SER A 10 -21.73 23.37 -45.51
C SER A 10 -21.03 23.31 -44.14
N LEU A 11 -20.19 22.29 -43.98
CA LEU A 11 -19.41 21.95 -42.77
C LEU A 11 -18.17 22.85 -42.55
N ASP A 12 -18.12 24.07 -43.10
CA ASP A 12 -16.90 24.89 -43.11
C ASP A 12 -16.91 26.07 -42.12
N SER A 13 -17.87 26.14 -41.19
CA SER A 13 -17.91 27.25 -40.22
C SER A 13 -18.39 26.81 -38.83
N LEU A 14 -17.53 26.10 -38.10
CA LEU A 14 -17.65 25.99 -36.64
C LEU A 14 -16.31 26.35 -36.02
N ASP A 15 -16.18 27.65 -35.75
CA ASP A 15 -15.15 28.25 -34.90
C ASP A 15 -15.14 27.53 -33.54
N VAL A 16 -14.09 26.75 -33.31
CA VAL A 16 -13.83 26.13 -32.02
C VAL A 16 -13.32 27.21 -31.08
N HIS A 17 -14.08 27.47 -30.02
CA HIS A 17 -13.68 28.28 -28.87
C HIS A 17 -12.23 27.97 -28.47
N LYS A 18 -11.34 28.95 -28.66
CA LYS A 18 -9.98 28.98 -28.09
C LYS A 18 -10.11 29.12 -26.57
N GLY A 19 -10.11 27.99 -25.86
CA GLY A 19 -9.76 27.96 -24.45
C GLY A 19 -8.28 28.35 -24.28
N SER A 20 -8.02 29.26 -23.34
CA SER A 20 -6.71 29.75 -22.92
C SER A 20 -5.63 28.65 -22.93
N MET A 21 -4.66 28.77 -23.84
CA MET A 21 -3.47 27.91 -23.89
C MET A 21 -2.51 28.33 -22.78
N ASP A 22 -2.04 27.35 -21.99
CA ASP A 22 -0.88 27.53 -21.13
C ASP A 22 0.35 27.80 -22.02
N PRO A 23 1.01 28.97 -21.93
CA PRO A 23 2.14 29.34 -22.78
C PRO A 23 3.38 28.44 -22.55
N ASN A 24 3.39 27.61 -21.49
CA ASN A 24 4.47 26.67 -21.19
C ASN A 24 4.20 25.22 -21.60
N HIS A 25 3.09 24.93 -22.28
CA HIS A 25 2.84 23.59 -22.82
C HIS A 25 3.76 23.31 -24.02
N ARG A 26 4.76 22.45 -23.82
CA ARG A 26 5.56 21.87 -24.92
C ARG A 26 5.09 20.46 -25.20
N ASP A 27 4.64 20.21 -26.44
CA ASP A 27 4.33 18.87 -26.91
C ASP A 27 5.57 17.95 -26.82
N PRO A 28 5.39 16.65 -26.51
CA PRO A 28 6.48 15.69 -26.63
C PRO A 28 6.99 15.65 -28.08
N PRO A 29 8.29 15.35 -28.31
CA PRO A 29 8.89 15.41 -29.64
C PRO A 29 8.16 14.48 -30.62
N TYR A 30 7.57 15.07 -31.66
CA TYR A 30 6.89 14.36 -32.71
C TYR A 30 7.90 13.86 -33.76
N THR A 31 8.16 12.57 -33.80
CA THR A 31 8.82 11.95 -34.97
C THR A 31 7.80 11.73 -36.07
N ALA A 32 8.02 12.35 -37.25
CA ALA A 32 7.13 12.22 -38.40
C ALA A 32 7.11 10.78 -38.94
N THR A 33 6.16 9.97 -38.49
CA THR A 33 5.90 8.62 -39.02
C THR A 33 4.79 8.65 -40.07
N LYS A 34 4.92 7.88 -41.16
CA LYS A 34 3.89 7.85 -42.23
C LYS A 34 2.60 7.13 -41.84
N LEU A 35 2.64 6.27 -40.81
CA LEU A 35 1.52 5.45 -40.35
C LEU A 35 1.35 5.51 -38.82
N LEU A 36 0.10 5.38 -38.37
CA LEU A 36 -0.31 5.36 -36.97
C LEU A 36 -1.04 4.05 -36.68
N ARG A 37 -0.66 3.36 -35.60
CA ARG A 37 -1.45 2.28 -35.01
C ARG A 37 -2.43 2.90 -34.02
N VAL A 38 -3.72 2.72 -34.27
CA VAL A 38 -4.77 3.27 -33.40
C VAL A 38 -5.56 2.13 -32.79
N GLU A 39 -5.57 2.06 -31.46
CA GLU A 39 -6.24 1.02 -30.67
C GLU A 39 -7.40 1.61 -29.87
N ARG A 40 -8.57 0.98 -29.94
CA ARG A 40 -9.71 1.38 -29.10
C ARG A 40 -9.52 0.94 -27.66
N ILE A 41 -9.61 1.86 -26.71
CA ILE A 41 -9.35 1.58 -25.28
C ILE A 41 -10.60 1.56 -24.38
N GLN A 42 -11.79 1.89 -24.89
CA GLN A 42 -13.03 1.95 -24.08
C GLN A 42 -14.26 1.33 -24.75
N LEU A 43 -15.07 0.59 -23.96
CA LEU A 43 -16.20 -0.24 -24.45
C LEU A 43 -17.61 0.32 -24.15
N LYS A 44 -17.82 1.11 -23.08
CA LYS A 44 -19.18 1.51 -22.66
C LYS A 44 -19.66 2.79 -23.35
N MET A 45 -20.61 2.67 -24.28
CA MET A 45 -21.36 3.77 -24.88
C MET A 45 -22.80 3.75 -24.36
N TRP A 46 -23.14 4.53 -23.34
CA TRP A 46 -24.55 4.68 -22.93
C TRP A 46 -25.10 6.11 -23.04
N THR A 47 -24.26 7.14 -23.14
CA THR A 47 -24.72 8.55 -23.24
C THR A 47 -23.67 9.45 -23.91
N ARG A 48 -23.40 9.29 -25.22
CA ARG A 48 -22.43 10.16 -25.92
C ARG A 48 -22.96 10.73 -27.24
N PRO A 49 -22.47 11.92 -27.67
CA PRO A 49 -22.99 12.62 -28.84
C PRO A 49 -22.89 11.80 -30.13
N TYR A 50 -23.89 11.91 -30.99
CA TYR A 50 -24.00 11.19 -32.27
C TYR A 50 -22.74 11.27 -33.16
N TYR A 51 -21.98 12.37 -33.08
CA TYR A 51 -20.78 12.60 -33.89
C TYR A 51 -19.60 11.69 -33.54
N GLU A 52 -19.36 11.36 -32.25
CA GLU A 52 -18.22 10.51 -31.85
C GLU A 52 -18.38 9.09 -32.40
N LYS A 53 -19.62 8.58 -32.40
CA LYS A 53 -19.95 7.27 -32.96
C LYS A 53 -19.68 7.21 -34.46
N LYS A 54 -20.03 8.27 -35.19
CA LYS A 54 -19.77 8.37 -36.63
C LYS A 54 -18.27 8.45 -36.94
N VAL A 55 -17.51 9.22 -36.17
CA VAL A 55 -16.04 9.28 -36.31
C VAL A 55 -15.39 7.91 -36.03
N MET A 56 -15.82 7.21 -34.98
CA MET A 56 -15.34 5.85 -34.71
C MET A 56 -15.72 4.85 -35.82
N GLN A 57 -16.83 5.07 -36.52
CA GLN A 57 -17.24 4.27 -37.68
C GLN A 57 -16.32 4.50 -38.87
N ASP A 58 -16.10 5.78 -39.19
CA ASP A 58 -15.25 6.21 -40.30
C ASP A 58 -13.79 5.75 -40.14
N LEU A 59 -13.33 5.64 -38.90
CA LEU A 59 -11.99 5.14 -38.57
C LEU A 59 -11.92 3.60 -38.46
N GLY A 60 -13.04 2.89 -38.61
CA GLY A 60 -13.09 1.43 -38.52
C GLY A 60 -12.95 0.86 -37.10
N LEU A 61 -13.21 1.67 -36.07
CA LEU A 61 -13.00 1.32 -34.64
C LEU A 61 -14.31 1.09 -33.87
N LEU A 62 -15.44 0.90 -34.56
CA LEU A 62 -16.76 0.74 -33.92
C LEU A 62 -16.96 -0.63 -33.23
N GLY A 63 -16.03 -1.57 -33.37
CA GLY A 63 -16.12 -2.91 -32.79
C GLY A 63 -15.81 -2.98 -31.27
N ARG A 64 -14.94 -3.90 -30.84
CA ARG A 64 -14.67 -4.16 -29.41
C ARG A 64 -13.50 -3.31 -28.91
N CYS A 65 -13.39 -3.17 -27.58
CA CYS A 65 -12.16 -2.65 -26.97
C CYS A 65 -11.01 -3.58 -27.32
N GLY A 66 -9.88 -3.01 -27.73
CA GLY A 66 -8.71 -3.72 -28.25
C GLY A 66 -8.70 -3.87 -29.77
N ASP A 67 -9.73 -3.41 -30.49
CA ASP A 67 -9.68 -3.34 -31.95
C ASP A 67 -8.61 -2.33 -32.38
N VAL A 68 -7.81 -2.72 -33.36
CA VAL A 68 -6.66 -1.97 -33.85
C VAL A 68 -6.85 -1.68 -35.34
N VAL A 69 -6.65 -0.43 -35.72
CA VAL A 69 -6.61 0.01 -37.11
C VAL A 69 -5.29 0.72 -37.38
N VAL A 70 -4.71 0.51 -38.55
CA VAL A 70 -3.53 1.25 -39.01
C VAL A 70 -4.00 2.34 -39.96
N LEU A 71 -3.71 3.59 -39.61
CA LEU A 71 -4.16 4.77 -40.34
C LEU A 71 -2.97 5.56 -40.89
N LYS A 72 -3.19 6.28 -42.00
CA LYS A 72 -2.19 7.19 -42.54
C LYS A 72 -2.07 8.41 -41.65
N ASN A 73 -0.85 8.87 -41.43
CA ASN A 73 -0.57 10.09 -40.69
C ASN A 73 -0.76 11.32 -41.59
N ILE A 74 -2.01 11.63 -41.93
CA ILE A 74 -2.41 12.76 -42.76
C ILE A 74 -3.34 13.70 -41.98
N PRO A 75 -3.37 15.01 -42.28
CA PRO A 75 -4.12 16.00 -41.50
C PRO A 75 -5.59 15.61 -41.26
N LYS A 76 -6.28 15.14 -42.31
CA LYS A 76 -7.70 14.71 -42.25
C LYS A 76 -7.96 13.54 -41.30
N VAL A 77 -6.98 12.66 -41.10
CA VAL A 77 -7.07 11.55 -40.15
C VAL A 77 -6.77 12.05 -38.73
N LEU A 78 -5.77 12.90 -38.57
CA LEU A 78 -5.40 13.49 -37.28
C LEU A 78 -6.56 14.31 -36.68
N GLU A 79 -7.28 15.06 -37.50
CA GLU A 79 -8.46 15.83 -37.10
C GLU A 79 -9.55 14.91 -36.52
N LYS A 80 -9.85 13.79 -37.21
CA LYS A 80 -10.80 12.79 -36.71
C LYS A 80 -10.31 12.13 -35.42
N LEU A 81 -9.03 11.80 -35.34
CA LEU A 81 -8.43 11.20 -34.14
C LEU A 81 -8.44 12.18 -32.96
N TRP A 82 -8.32 13.48 -33.21
CA TRP A 82 -8.37 14.51 -32.18
C TRP A 82 -9.73 14.55 -31.48
N VAL A 83 -10.83 14.42 -32.24
CA VAL A 83 -12.20 14.37 -31.71
C VAL A 83 -12.39 13.19 -30.76
N VAL A 84 -11.78 12.03 -31.06
CA VAL A 84 -11.93 10.79 -30.28
C VAL A 84 -10.70 10.42 -29.46
N LYS A 85 -9.77 11.37 -29.21
CA LYS A 85 -8.46 11.10 -28.57
C LYS A 85 -8.53 10.45 -27.19
N HIS A 86 -9.66 10.59 -26.51
CA HIS A 86 -9.93 10.01 -25.20
C HIS A 86 -10.53 8.58 -25.28
N LEU A 87 -10.87 8.10 -26.48
CA LEU A 87 -11.41 6.74 -26.75
C LEU A 87 -10.38 5.82 -27.41
N VAL A 88 -9.27 6.37 -27.89
CA VAL A 88 -8.25 5.66 -28.66
C VAL A 88 -6.85 5.91 -28.11
N ARG A 89 -5.97 4.92 -28.28
CA ARG A 89 -4.53 5.04 -28.07
C ARG A 89 -3.84 5.06 -29.42
N ILE A 90 -2.93 6.01 -29.65
CA ILE A 90 -2.25 6.22 -30.94
C ILE A 90 -0.77 5.97 -30.74
N ASP A 91 -0.22 4.98 -31.45
CA ASP A 91 1.20 4.65 -31.45
C ASP A 91 1.77 4.91 -32.86
N PRO A 92 2.77 5.80 -33.03
CA PRO A 92 3.42 6.00 -34.33
C PRO A 92 4.20 4.75 -34.76
N ILE A 93 4.08 4.34 -36.02
CA ILE A 93 4.79 3.18 -36.55
C ILE A 93 6.05 3.64 -37.29
N GLN A 94 7.23 3.31 -36.76
CA GLN A 94 8.49 3.43 -37.48
C GLN A 94 8.70 2.20 -38.37
N MET A 95 8.86 2.42 -39.68
CA MET A 95 9.17 1.36 -40.64
C MET A 95 10.69 1.20 -40.76
N PRO A 96 11.22 -0.04 -40.84
CA PRO A 96 12.63 -0.26 -41.18
C PRO A 96 12.92 0.18 -42.63
N GLU A 97 14.10 0.76 -42.87
CA GLU A 97 14.49 1.47 -44.12
C GLU A 97 14.42 0.65 -45.44
N LYS A 98 14.18 -0.67 -45.38
CA LYS A 98 14.32 -1.58 -46.54
C LYS A 98 13.04 -2.36 -46.88
N LEU A 99 11.90 -1.68 -47.02
CA LEU A 99 10.71 -2.26 -47.66
C LEU A 99 10.51 -1.62 -49.04
N PRO A 100 10.30 -2.41 -50.12
CA PRO A 100 10.02 -1.86 -51.43
C PRO A 100 8.62 -1.22 -51.40
N LEU A 101 8.59 0.10 -51.31
CA LEU A 101 7.40 0.90 -51.47
C LEU A 101 7.20 1.19 -52.96
N ALA A 102 5.95 1.37 -53.40
CA ALA A 102 5.70 2.03 -54.67
C ALA A 102 6.29 3.45 -54.64
N SER A 103 6.52 4.06 -55.80
CA SER A 103 7.14 5.39 -55.93
C SER A 103 6.38 6.51 -55.19
N ASP A 104 5.11 6.30 -54.84
CA ASP A 104 4.27 7.19 -54.03
C ASP A 104 4.32 6.89 -52.51
N GLY A 105 5.15 5.94 -52.08
CA GLY A 105 5.27 5.52 -50.69
C GLY A 105 4.12 4.66 -50.18
N SER A 106 3.27 4.10 -51.06
CA SER A 106 2.18 3.20 -50.69
C SER A 106 2.63 1.74 -50.54
N ILE A 107 1.91 0.98 -49.70
CA ILE A 107 2.06 -0.47 -49.58
C ILE A 107 1.48 -1.10 -50.87
N PRO A 108 2.16 -2.07 -51.50
CA PRO A 108 1.67 -2.69 -52.73
C PRO A 108 0.23 -3.22 -52.63
N ARG A 109 -0.56 -3.06 -53.71
CA ARG A 109 -1.94 -3.58 -53.78
C ARG A 109 -1.92 -5.10 -53.50
N GLY A 110 -2.73 -5.53 -52.54
CA GLY A 110 -2.85 -6.94 -52.14
C GLY A 110 -2.09 -7.34 -50.87
N ALA A 111 -1.23 -6.47 -50.32
CA ALA A 111 -0.57 -6.76 -49.05
C ALA A 111 -1.56 -6.77 -47.87
N ARG A 112 -1.50 -7.79 -47.02
CA ARG A 112 -2.35 -7.94 -45.82
C ARG A 112 -1.50 -7.98 -44.56
N LEU A 113 -1.83 -7.12 -43.58
CA LEU A 113 -1.28 -7.19 -42.23
C LEU A 113 -2.08 -8.24 -41.43
N SER A 114 -1.41 -9.27 -40.95
CA SER A 114 -2.03 -10.26 -40.05
C SER A 114 -2.37 -9.64 -38.69
N LEU A 115 -3.35 -10.23 -37.99
CA LEU A 115 -3.71 -9.88 -36.60
C LEU A 115 -2.52 -9.96 -35.61
N THR A 116 -1.43 -10.63 -36.00
CA THR A 116 -0.18 -10.75 -35.24
C THR A 116 0.87 -9.70 -35.60
N GLY A 117 0.55 -8.70 -36.44
CA GLY A 117 1.47 -7.61 -36.82
C GLY A 117 2.49 -7.97 -37.92
N ARG A 118 2.32 -9.11 -38.62
CA ARG A 118 3.17 -9.47 -39.77
C ARG A 118 2.53 -9.04 -41.08
N LEU A 119 3.27 -8.32 -41.92
CA LEU A 119 2.87 -7.93 -43.29
C LEU A 119 3.15 -9.10 -44.25
N LYS A 120 2.13 -9.55 -45.00
CA LYS A 120 2.27 -10.50 -46.11
C LYS A 120 2.11 -9.76 -47.43
N ILE A 121 3.05 -9.94 -48.37
CA ILE A 121 3.02 -9.37 -49.72
C ILE A 121 2.78 -10.51 -50.74
N PRO A 122 1.88 -10.36 -51.72
CA PRO A 122 1.67 -11.35 -52.80
C PRO A 122 2.90 -11.53 -53.70
N MET A 123 3.15 -12.75 -54.18
CA MET A 123 4.35 -13.13 -54.97
C MET A 123 4.40 -12.47 -56.36
N ASP A 124 3.25 -12.13 -56.91
CA ASP A 124 3.01 -11.54 -58.23
C ASP A 124 3.53 -10.08 -58.38
N VAL A 125 4.07 -9.50 -57.31
CA VAL A 125 4.61 -8.12 -57.28
C VAL A 125 6.14 -8.09 -57.19
N VAL A 126 6.80 -9.23 -56.90
CA VAL A 126 8.26 -9.30 -56.86
C VAL A 126 8.75 -9.65 -58.25
N GLY A 127 9.19 -8.65 -59.01
CA GLY A 127 9.71 -8.81 -60.36
C GLY A 127 10.81 -9.87 -60.42
N GLU A 128 10.77 -10.69 -61.48
CA GLU A 128 11.80 -11.67 -61.81
C GLU A 128 13.18 -11.00 -61.86
N THR A 129 14.09 -11.41 -60.97
CA THR A 129 15.56 -11.50 -61.14
C THR A 129 16.22 -11.63 -59.77
N ASP A 130 16.38 -12.87 -59.25
CA ASP A 130 17.56 -13.34 -58.49
C ASP A 130 17.30 -14.77 -57.93
N PRO A 131 18.05 -15.82 -58.35
CA PRO A 131 17.88 -17.19 -57.84
C PRO A 131 18.18 -17.35 -56.34
N VAL A 132 18.83 -16.36 -55.69
CA VAL A 132 19.12 -16.40 -54.25
C VAL A 132 17.87 -16.10 -53.39
N ALA A 133 16.83 -15.46 -53.95
CA ALA A 133 15.61 -15.12 -53.24
C ALA A 133 14.64 -16.31 -53.03
N GLN A 134 14.80 -17.41 -53.75
CA GLN A 134 13.91 -18.58 -53.61
C GLN A 134 14.25 -19.49 -52.40
N SER A 135 15.44 -19.35 -51.79
CA SER A 135 15.86 -20.20 -50.66
C SER A 135 15.78 -19.53 -49.28
N LYS A 136 15.43 -18.25 -49.22
CA LYS A 136 15.21 -17.52 -47.96
C LYS A 136 13.78 -16.99 -47.90
N GLN A 137 12.90 -17.82 -47.35
CA GLN A 137 11.62 -17.38 -46.82
C GLN A 137 11.86 -16.55 -45.53
N GLU A 138 12.55 -15.41 -45.63
CA GLU A 138 12.76 -14.51 -44.49
C GLU A 138 11.46 -13.74 -44.23
N HIS A 139 10.67 -14.27 -43.30
CA HIS A 139 9.59 -13.55 -42.65
C HIS A 139 10.12 -12.23 -42.07
N LEU A 140 9.84 -11.10 -42.73
CA LEU A 140 10.06 -9.77 -42.16
C LEU A 140 9.14 -9.60 -40.94
N LYS A 141 9.70 -9.94 -39.77
CA LYS A 141 9.09 -9.76 -38.47
C LYS A 141 9.33 -8.31 -38.11
N ILE A 142 8.34 -7.44 -38.30
CA ILE A 142 8.36 -6.13 -37.63
C ILE A 142 8.45 -6.45 -36.14
N SER A 143 9.56 -6.10 -35.49
CA SER A 143 9.84 -6.47 -34.11
C SER A 143 8.93 -5.67 -33.17
N PHE A 144 7.70 -6.12 -33.00
CA PHE A 144 6.75 -5.64 -32.01
C PHE A 144 7.06 -6.14 -30.58
N GLU A 145 8.17 -6.87 -30.39
CA GLU A 145 8.40 -7.69 -29.19
C GLU A 145 9.08 -6.97 -28.00
N GLU A 146 9.55 -5.73 -28.15
CA GLU A 146 10.14 -4.99 -27.02
C GLU A 146 9.21 -3.97 -26.34
N SER A 147 8.18 -3.43 -26.99
CA SER A 147 7.17 -2.59 -26.30
C SER A 147 6.05 -3.41 -25.63
N LEU A 148 5.73 -4.61 -26.16
CA LEU A 148 4.61 -5.41 -25.65
C LEU A 148 4.89 -6.15 -24.33
N LYS A 149 6.16 -6.40 -23.96
CA LYS A 149 6.48 -6.99 -22.64
C LYS A 149 6.41 -5.97 -21.50
N THR A 150 6.49 -4.69 -21.81
CA THR A 150 6.50 -3.61 -20.82
C THR A 150 5.10 -3.05 -20.55
N GLU A 151 4.15 -3.16 -21.50
CA GLU A 151 2.78 -2.64 -21.33
C GLU A 151 1.67 -3.68 -21.14
N ARG A 152 1.83 -4.95 -21.56
CA ARG A 152 0.81 -6.01 -21.27
C ARG A 152 0.64 -6.35 -19.78
N ARG A 153 1.43 -5.73 -18.89
CA ARG A 153 1.23 -5.79 -17.43
C ARG A 153 0.36 -4.65 -16.87
N LYS A 154 -0.10 -3.70 -17.68
CA LYS A 154 -0.89 -2.53 -17.19
C LYS A 154 -2.34 -2.45 -17.68
N SER A 155 -2.81 -3.36 -18.53
CA SER A 155 -4.20 -3.35 -19.03
C SER A 155 -4.92 -4.69 -18.85
N ARG A 156 -5.06 -5.10 -17.59
CA ARG A 156 -6.16 -5.98 -17.17
C ARG A 156 -6.56 -5.46 -15.81
N TRP A 157 -7.84 -5.18 -15.61
CA TRP A 157 -8.43 -4.44 -14.48
C TRP A 157 -8.27 -2.92 -14.62
N TYR A 158 -9.25 -2.26 -15.26
CA TYR A 158 -10.22 -1.41 -14.56
C TYR A 158 -11.17 -0.82 -15.61
N GLY A 159 -12.43 -1.25 -15.56
CA GLY A 159 -13.52 -0.47 -16.10
C GLY A 159 -13.80 0.70 -15.16
N THR A 160 -14.39 1.74 -15.77
CA THR A 160 -14.97 2.98 -15.21
C THR A 160 -14.01 4.14 -14.87
N CYS A 161 -13.98 5.10 -15.81
CA CYS A 161 -13.72 6.55 -15.67
C CYS A 161 -14.22 7.13 -14.33
N THR A 162 -13.61 8.17 -13.76
CA THR A 162 -13.40 9.51 -14.37
C THR A 162 -12.13 10.22 -13.87
N CYS A 163 -11.54 11.03 -14.76
CA CYS A 163 -10.34 11.85 -14.61
C CYS A 163 -10.47 13.00 -13.58
N TRP A 164 -9.36 13.39 -12.93
CA TRP A 164 -8.74 14.73 -13.06
C TRP A 164 -7.35 14.80 -12.37
N TRP A 165 -6.36 15.11 -13.21
CA TRP A 165 -5.10 15.87 -13.08
C TRP A 165 -4.07 15.75 -11.92
N TYR A 166 -2.83 15.86 -12.40
CA TYR A 166 -1.49 15.81 -11.80
C TYR A 166 -1.10 17.09 -11.05
N ILE A 167 -0.30 16.95 -9.98
CA ILE A 167 0.82 17.85 -9.66
C ILE A 167 2.00 16.98 -9.22
N CYS A 168 3.12 17.07 -9.92
CA CYS A 168 4.45 17.03 -9.30
C CYS A 168 5.43 17.76 -10.23
N PHE A 169 5.87 18.92 -9.74
CA PHE A 169 7.06 19.66 -10.14
C PHE A 169 8.31 18.79 -10.01
N ASP A 170 9.24 18.95 -10.95
CA ASP A 170 10.65 18.61 -10.77
C ASP A 170 11.45 19.87 -11.13
N GLU A 171 12.10 20.48 -10.14
CA GLU A 171 13.04 21.59 -10.31
C GLU A 171 14.46 21.02 -10.40
N THR A 172 15.11 21.26 -11.53
CA THR A 172 16.53 21.06 -11.71
C THR A 172 17.33 22.22 -11.10
N MET A 173 18.42 21.93 -10.40
CA MET A 173 19.63 22.77 -10.49
C MET A 173 20.92 21.93 -10.55
N SER A 174 21.70 22.33 -11.54
CA SER A 174 23.07 22.06 -11.99
C SER A 174 24.16 21.65 -10.98
N LEU A 175 25.17 20.89 -11.43
CA LEU A 175 26.51 21.44 -11.78
C LEU A 175 27.47 20.33 -12.28
N SER A 176 28.06 20.62 -13.44
CA SER A 176 29.36 20.26 -14.02
C SER A 176 30.04 18.89 -13.78
N ARG A 177 30.49 18.29 -14.90
CA ARG A 177 31.82 17.69 -15.16
C ARG A 177 31.88 17.35 -16.66
N TYR A 178 32.61 18.12 -17.47
CA TYR A 178 34.03 17.94 -17.82
C TYR A 178 34.28 16.60 -18.53
N ASP A 179 34.37 16.68 -19.85
CA ASP A 179 34.78 15.60 -20.76
C ASP A 179 35.84 16.18 -21.69
N PRO A 180 37.10 15.70 -21.63
CA PRO A 180 37.99 15.78 -22.76
C PRO A 180 38.24 14.36 -23.27
N HIS A 181 38.08 14.14 -24.57
CA HIS A 181 39.14 13.62 -25.43
C HIS A 181 38.61 13.41 -26.86
N SER A 182 39.03 14.28 -27.76
CA SER A 182 39.11 13.98 -29.19
C SER A 182 40.28 14.75 -29.80
N VAL A 183 41.38 14.06 -30.12
CA VAL A 183 42.29 14.45 -31.22
C VAL A 183 42.85 13.19 -31.87
N SER A 184 42.77 13.23 -33.20
CA SER A 184 43.22 12.36 -34.28
C SER A 184 44.71 12.00 -34.31
N SER A 185 45.06 10.87 -34.94
CA SER A 185 45.93 10.82 -36.15
C SER A 185 46.18 9.38 -36.64
N ASP A 186 45.73 9.15 -37.87
CA ASP A 186 46.44 8.60 -39.04
C ASP A 186 47.15 7.23 -39.08
N SER A 187 46.90 6.64 -40.25
CA SER A 187 47.77 5.82 -41.13
C SER A 187 47.77 4.28 -41.00
N ASP A 188 47.06 3.72 -41.98
CA ASP A 188 47.54 2.83 -43.05
C ASP A 188 47.57 1.30 -42.87
N ASP A 189 46.89 0.70 -43.85
CA ASP A 189 46.83 -0.66 -44.36
C ASP A 189 48.19 -1.39 -44.45
N GLU A 190 48.24 -2.72 -44.29
CA GLU A 190 48.05 -3.67 -45.40
C GLU A 190 48.29 -5.13 -44.96
N SER A 191 47.72 -6.04 -45.75
CA SER A 191 47.59 -7.48 -45.59
C SER A 191 48.88 -8.32 -45.61
N THR A 192 48.85 -9.53 -45.01
CA THR A 192 49.07 -10.83 -45.72
C THR A 192 49.10 -12.08 -44.80
N SER A 193 48.17 -13.00 -45.08
CA SER A 193 48.29 -14.46 -45.27
C SER A 193 49.37 -15.33 -44.55
N SER A 194 48.84 -16.28 -43.78
CA SER A 194 49.08 -17.74 -43.81
C SER A 194 50.21 -18.45 -43.01
N MET A 195 49.77 -19.61 -42.53
CA MET A 195 50.47 -20.88 -42.31
C MET A 195 51.02 -21.24 -40.92
N THR A 196 50.60 -22.44 -40.52
CA THR A 196 50.73 -23.19 -39.27
C THR A 196 51.98 -24.07 -39.24
N VAL A 197 52.69 -24.16 -38.09
CA VAL A 197 53.56 -25.29 -37.69
C VAL A 197 53.58 -25.43 -36.14
N PRO A 198 53.64 -26.65 -35.54
CA PRO A 198 53.15 -26.91 -34.18
C PRO A 198 54.20 -26.97 -33.03
N LYS A 199 53.67 -26.68 -31.82
CA LYS A 199 53.99 -27.12 -30.44
C LYS A 199 55.46 -27.41 -30.03
N LYS A 200 55.91 -26.65 -29.01
CA LYS A 200 56.92 -27.07 -28.02
C LYS A 200 56.28 -27.05 -26.62
N ARG A 201 56.25 -28.22 -25.95
CA ARG A 201 55.76 -28.41 -24.56
C ARG A 201 56.56 -27.54 -23.58
N ARG A 202 55.87 -26.78 -22.73
CA ARG A 202 56.38 -26.31 -21.43
C ARG A 202 55.48 -26.82 -20.32
N VAL A 203 56.13 -27.12 -19.22
CA VAL A 203 55.67 -27.79 -18.00
C VAL A 203 54.49 -27.06 -17.36
N ASP A 204 53.48 -27.81 -16.94
CA ASP A 204 52.24 -27.33 -16.33
C ASP A 204 52.48 -26.74 -14.92
N GLU A 205 52.20 -25.44 -14.76
CA GLU A 205 51.76 -24.85 -13.48
C GLU A 205 50.32 -25.30 -13.21
N PRO A 206 49.89 -25.49 -11.94
CA PRO A 206 48.53 -25.90 -11.62
C PRO A 206 47.56 -24.75 -11.91
N THR A 207 47.10 -24.67 -13.15
CA THR A 207 46.06 -23.74 -13.57
C THR A 207 44.73 -24.22 -13.01
N PHE A 208 44.25 -23.49 -12.01
CA PHE A 208 42.92 -23.64 -11.44
C PHE A 208 41.89 -23.38 -12.55
N THR A 209 41.35 -24.44 -13.16
CA THR A 209 40.37 -24.30 -14.24
C THR A 209 39.11 -23.65 -13.69
N VAL A 210 38.83 -22.43 -14.17
CA VAL A 210 37.64 -21.65 -13.80
C VAL A 210 36.39 -22.40 -14.25
N PRO A 211 35.47 -22.76 -13.34
CA PRO A 211 34.19 -23.34 -13.73
C PRO A 211 33.40 -22.35 -14.58
N ARG A 212 32.71 -22.85 -15.61
CA ARG A 212 31.72 -22.09 -16.41
C ARG A 212 30.84 -21.23 -15.49
N MET A 213 30.74 -19.92 -15.77
CA MET A 213 29.95 -18.98 -14.97
C MET A 213 28.51 -19.48 -14.82
N SER A 214 28.20 -19.91 -13.60
CA SER A 214 26.91 -20.40 -13.16
C SER A 214 26.32 -19.38 -12.20
N TRP A 215 24.99 -19.30 -12.07
CA TRP A 215 24.33 -18.49 -11.03
C TRP A 215 24.92 -18.77 -9.63
N LYS A 216 25.32 -20.02 -9.37
CA LYS A 216 25.94 -20.43 -8.11
C LYS A 216 27.26 -19.69 -7.82
N THR A 217 28.07 -19.37 -8.83
CA THR A 217 29.38 -18.73 -8.65
C THR A 217 29.33 -17.21 -8.78
N GLY A 218 28.13 -16.60 -8.83
CA GLY A 218 27.95 -15.17 -9.09
C GLY A 218 28.66 -14.25 -8.08
N LEU A 219 28.73 -14.64 -6.80
CA LEU A 219 29.40 -13.86 -5.76
C LEU A 219 30.92 -13.75 -5.97
N LEU A 220 31.55 -14.80 -6.48
CA LEU A 220 32.99 -14.79 -6.81
C LEU A 220 33.31 -13.78 -7.91
N ALA A 221 32.41 -13.61 -8.87
CA ALA A 221 32.56 -12.60 -9.90
C ALA A 221 32.43 -11.17 -9.33
N SER A 222 31.46 -10.94 -8.43
CA SER A 222 31.26 -9.64 -7.78
C SER A 222 32.41 -9.22 -6.86
N ILE A 223 33.08 -10.15 -6.18
CA ILE A 223 34.24 -9.84 -5.33
C ILE A 223 35.47 -9.47 -6.18
N ARG A 224 35.66 -10.17 -7.31
CA ARG A 224 36.81 -9.98 -8.22
C ARG A 224 36.68 -8.74 -9.09
N ASP A 225 35.47 -8.24 -9.29
CA ASP A 225 35.24 -6.98 -9.96
C ASP A 225 35.76 -5.81 -9.10
N VAL A 226 36.69 -5.05 -9.66
CA VAL A 226 37.32 -3.89 -9.03
C VAL A 226 36.36 -2.70 -9.00
N ASN A 227 35.43 -2.64 -9.97
CA ASN A 227 34.46 -1.57 -10.11
C ASN A 227 33.16 -1.83 -9.34
N PHE A 228 33.00 -3.02 -8.75
CA PHE A 228 31.80 -3.33 -7.97
C PHE A 228 31.80 -2.53 -6.66
N PRO A 229 30.71 -1.81 -6.33
CA PRO A 229 30.66 -0.96 -5.14
C PRO A 229 30.77 -1.82 -3.87
N LYS A 230 31.93 -1.69 -3.20
CA LYS A 230 32.23 -2.34 -1.92
C LYS A 230 31.95 -1.36 -0.81
N ARG A 231 31.14 -1.77 0.16
CA ARG A 231 30.74 -0.90 1.28
C ARG A 231 31.83 -0.83 2.35
N LEU A 232 32.40 -1.98 2.69
CA LEU A 232 33.47 -2.09 3.67
C LEU A 232 34.40 -3.23 3.25
N LYS A 233 35.70 -3.04 3.38
CA LYS A 233 36.72 -4.05 3.06
C LYS A 233 37.75 -4.08 4.18
N THR A 234 37.86 -5.21 4.88
CA THR A 234 38.98 -5.51 5.80
C THR A 234 40.04 -6.35 5.07
N ASN A 235 41.07 -6.79 5.79
CA ASN A 235 42.07 -7.69 5.23
C ASN A 235 41.47 -9.03 4.80
N ASN A 236 40.47 -9.55 5.51
CA ASN A 236 39.90 -10.89 5.28
C ASN A 236 38.43 -10.90 4.85
N VAL A 237 37.71 -9.79 4.98
CA VAL A 237 36.26 -9.74 4.76
C VAL A 237 35.89 -8.57 3.86
N VAL A 238 34.87 -8.75 3.03
CA VAL A 238 34.26 -7.69 2.23
C VAL A 238 32.75 -7.67 2.43
N ALA A 239 32.20 -6.48 2.58
CA ALA A 239 30.77 -6.22 2.63
C ALA A 239 30.31 -5.60 1.31
N ILE A 240 29.28 -6.20 0.71
CA ILE A 240 28.66 -5.70 -0.52
C ILE A 240 27.15 -5.54 -0.32
N ALA A 241 26.53 -4.63 -1.07
CA ALA A 241 25.07 -4.56 -1.14
C ALA A 241 24.53 -5.75 -1.96
N ASP A 242 23.43 -6.35 -1.49
CA ASP A 242 22.76 -7.41 -2.24
C ASP A 242 22.13 -6.84 -3.51
N LYS A 243 22.38 -7.47 -4.66
CA LYS A 243 21.87 -7.03 -5.97
C LYS A 243 20.34 -7.12 -6.09
N TYR A 244 19.71 -7.98 -5.30
CA TYR A 244 18.27 -8.23 -5.28
C TYR A 244 17.74 -8.14 -3.83
N PRO A 245 17.87 -6.97 -3.18
CA PRO A 245 17.70 -6.83 -1.74
C PRO A 245 16.27 -7.22 -1.32
N LYS A 246 16.07 -7.94 -0.20
CA LYS A 246 14.72 -8.34 0.24
C LYS A 246 14.08 -7.37 1.23
N ALA A 247 14.83 -6.37 1.68
CA ALA A 247 14.43 -5.26 2.54
C ALA A 247 15.12 -3.96 2.08
N ARG A 248 14.85 -2.82 2.73
CA ARG A 248 15.51 -1.53 2.44
C ARG A 248 17.03 -1.62 2.53
N CYS A 249 17.54 -2.29 3.56
CA CYS A 249 18.97 -2.53 3.77
C CYS A 249 19.23 -4.05 3.72
N HIS A 250 20.02 -4.50 2.75
CA HIS A 250 20.41 -5.90 2.63
C HIS A 250 21.85 -6.00 2.12
N PHE A 251 22.76 -6.45 2.99
CA PHE A 251 24.18 -6.60 2.71
C PHE A 251 24.60 -8.06 2.82
N LEU A 252 25.63 -8.42 2.05
CA LEU A 252 26.28 -9.71 2.09
C LEU A 252 27.72 -9.49 2.56
N ILE A 253 28.11 -10.19 3.63
CA ILE A 253 29.46 -10.15 4.19
C ILE A 253 30.16 -11.45 3.81
N LEU A 254 31.29 -11.35 3.12
CA LEU A 254 31.95 -12.43 2.40
C LEU A 254 33.43 -12.53 2.80
N PRO A 255 34.01 -13.74 2.86
CA PRO A 255 35.45 -13.91 3.02
C PRO A 255 36.19 -13.54 1.71
N LEU A 256 37.33 -12.84 1.83
CA LEU A 256 38.19 -12.43 0.72
C LEU A 256 39.29 -13.45 0.40
N ASN A 257 39.99 -13.92 1.44
CA ASN A 257 41.21 -14.72 1.29
C ASN A 257 40.99 -16.23 1.52
N ARG A 258 39.74 -16.63 1.77
CA ARG A 258 39.40 -18.03 2.08
C ARG A 258 38.14 -18.47 1.36
N TYR A 259 38.25 -19.54 0.57
CA TYR A 259 37.11 -20.12 -0.13
C TYR A 259 36.41 -21.16 0.75
N VAL A 260 35.31 -20.75 1.39
CA VAL A 260 34.40 -21.65 2.11
C VAL A 260 33.11 -21.75 1.30
N ARG A 261 32.69 -22.95 0.87
CA ARG A 261 31.52 -23.09 -0.01
C ARG A 261 30.20 -22.74 0.68
N SER A 262 30.00 -23.27 1.88
CA SER A 262 28.77 -23.19 2.67
C SER A 262 29.07 -23.56 4.13
N LEU A 263 28.08 -23.41 5.01
CA LEU A 263 28.17 -23.81 6.42
C LEU A 263 28.60 -25.28 6.61
N THR A 264 28.13 -26.18 5.73
CA THR A 264 28.48 -27.61 5.76
C THR A 264 29.95 -27.91 5.44
N SER A 265 30.71 -26.92 4.96
CA SER A 265 32.15 -27.07 4.68
C SER A 265 33.05 -26.67 5.86
N LEU A 266 32.46 -26.23 6.98
CA LEU A 266 33.19 -25.87 8.19
C LEU A 266 33.63 -27.14 8.93
N THR A 267 34.85 -27.12 9.46
CA THR A 267 35.52 -28.27 10.11
C THR A 267 35.68 -28.11 11.62
N ASN A 268 35.04 -27.09 12.20
CA ASN A 268 35.15 -26.70 13.61
C ASN A 268 36.58 -26.33 14.03
N CYS A 269 37.46 -25.96 13.08
CA CYS A 269 38.81 -25.52 13.41
C CYS A 269 38.80 -24.08 13.98
N PRO A 270 39.81 -23.68 14.78
CA PRO A 270 39.89 -22.33 15.34
C PRO A 270 39.81 -21.21 14.28
N GLU A 271 40.32 -21.47 13.08
CA GLU A 271 40.31 -20.53 11.96
C GLU A 271 38.89 -20.31 11.39
N ASP A 272 38.04 -21.34 11.40
CA ASP A 272 36.62 -21.23 11.02
C ASP A 272 35.86 -20.33 12.00
N ILE A 273 36.06 -20.55 13.29
CA ILE A 273 35.42 -19.78 14.35
C ILE A 273 35.88 -18.31 14.29
N SER A 274 37.18 -18.08 14.11
CA SER A 274 37.73 -16.72 13.96
C SER A 274 37.15 -16.00 12.74
N LEU A 275 37.02 -16.69 11.60
CA LEU A 275 36.42 -16.11 10.41
C LEU A 275 34.95 -15.73 10.62
N LEU A 276 34.15 -16.62 11.23
CA LEU A 276 32.74 -16.34 11.51
C LEU A 276 32.56 -15.16 12.47
N LYS A 277 33.41 -15.05 13.51
CA LYS A 277 33.43 -13.89 14.41
C LYS A 277 33.77 -12.60 13.67
N GLU A 278 34.72 -12.63 12.74
CA GLU A 278 35.05 -11.44 11.92
C GLU A 278 33.88 -11.05 11.01
N LEU A 279 33.24 -12.01 10.33
CA LEU A 279 32.04 -11.77 9.52
C LEU A 279 30.91 -11.16 10.36
N ASP A 280 30.66 -11.71 11.55
CA ASP A 280 29.64 -11.24 12.47
C ASP A 280 29.93 -9.82 12.97
N SER A 281 31.16 -9.55 13.41
CA SER A 281 31.60 -8.23 13.88
C SER A 281 31.43 -7.16 12.80
N VAL A 282 31.84 -7.45 11.56
CA VAL A 282 31.65 -6.53 10.42
C VAL A 282 30.16 -6.33 10.13
N GLY A 283 29.37 -7.40 10.20
CA GLY A 283 27.92 -7.31 10.02
C GLY A 283 27.24 -6.45 11.09
N GLN A 284 27.65 -6.60 12.35
CA GLN A 284 27.13 -5.81 13.47
C GLN A 284 27.49 -4.34 13.33
N GLN A 285 28.72 -4.03 12.90
CA GLN A 285 29.15 -2.67 12.61
C GLN A 285 28.25 -2.02 11.54
N ILE A 286 28.03 -2.70 10.41
CA ILE A 286 27.18 -2.20 9.32
C ILE A 286 25.73 -1.98 9.79
N ALA A 287 25.19 -2.92 10.56
CA ALA A 287 23.85 -2.78 11.12
C ALA A 287 23.73 -1.57 12.05
N LYS A 288 24.77 -1.31 12.87
CA LYS A 288 24.83 -0.15 13.76
C LYS A 288 24.88 1.17 12.98
N GLU A 289 25.76 1.28 12.00
CA GLU A 289 25.90 2.48 11.15
C GLU A 289 24.59 2.80 10.39
N GLU A 290 23.90 1.79 9.88
CA GLU A 290 22.61 2.01 9.20
C GLU A 290 21.50 2.40 10.16
N LYS A 291 21.51 1.86 11.38
CA LYS A 291 20.57 2.25 12.44
C LYS A 291 20.82 3.67 12.97
N GLU A 292 22.06 4.16 12.91
CA GLU A 292 22.37 5.57 13.22
C GLU A 292 21.84 6.53 12.16
N LYS A 293 21.81 6.11 10.89
CA LYS A 293 21.21 6.90 9.79
C LYS A 293 19.69 6.86 9.81
N ASP A 294 19.13 5.68 10.06
CA ASP A 294 17.69 5.46 10.15
C ASP A 294 17.40 4.61 11.39
N SER A 295 17.12 5.31 12.51
CA SER A 295 16.79 4.70 13.80
C SER A 295 15.53 3.84 13.73
N SER A 296 14.77 3.93 12.64
CA SER A 296 13.58 3.14 12.45
C SER A 296 13.86 1.67 12.11
N LEU A 297 15.08 1.34 11.65
CA LEU A 297 15.45 0.03 11.16
C LEU A 297 15.90 -0.93 12.28
N GLU A 298 15.42 -2.16 12.20
CA GLU A 298 15.94 -3.30 12.96
C GLU A 298 16.59 -4.30 12.02
N PHE A 299 17.64 -4.98 12.47
CA PHE A 299 18.45 -5.87 11.64
C PHE A 299 18.47 -7.32 12.15
N ARG A 300 18.60 -8.26 11.22
CA ARG A 300 18.95 -9.67 11.47
C ARG A 300 20.26 -10.00 10.78
N LEU A 301 21.07 -10.78 11.48
CA LEU A 301 22.34 -11.30 10.97
C LEU A 301 22.28 -12.82 10.97
N GLY A 302 22.49 -13.43 9.81
CA GLY A 302 22.43 -14.89 9.72
C GLY A 302 22.73 -15.44 8.34
N TYR A 303 22.66 -16.77 8.26
CA TYR A 303 23.00 -17.55 7.10
C TYR A 303 21.79 -18.36 6.63
N HIS A 304 21.68 -18.58 5.33
CA HIS A 304 20.74 -19.58 4.83
C HIS A 304 21.29 -20.98 5.11
N ALA A 305 20.45 -21.86 5.69
CA ALA A 305 20.83 -23.24 5.99
C ALA A 305 21.27 -24.01 4.72
N ALA A 306 20.57 -23.80 3.60
CA ALA A 306 20.94 -24.33 2.28
C ALA A 306 21.04 -23.18 1.25
N PRO A 307 22.20 -22.52 1.12
CA PRO A 307 22.33 -21.33 0.28
C PRO A 307 22.24 -21.67 -1.22
N SER A 308 21.57 -20.80 -1.99
CA SER A 308 21.46 -20.95 -3.45
C SER A 308 22.71 -20.49 -4.22
N MET A 309 23.59 -19.76 -3.56
CA MET A 309 24.88 -19.29 -4.09
C MET A 309 26.02 -19.96 -3.32
N GLU A 310 27.07 -20.29 -4.05
CA GLU A 310 28.33 -20.75 -3.49
C GLU A 310 29.13 -19.56 -2.95
N LEU A 311 30.03 -19.87 -2.01
CA LEU A 311 30.75 -18.95 -1.13
C LEU A 311 29.91 -18.58 0.09
N LEU A 312 30.43 -18.91 1.27
CA LEU A 312 29.85 -18.56 2.55
C LEU A 312 29.64 -17.05 2.63
N HIS A 313 28.41 -16.64 2.94
CA HIS A 313 28.06 -15.24 3.08
C HIS A 313 27.08 -15.05 4.24
N LEU A 314 27.39 -14.07 5.09
CA LEU A 314 26.49 -13.61 6.13
C LEU A 314 25.54 -12.57 5.53
N HIS A 315 24.25 -12.76 5.73
CA HIS A 315 23.25 -11.76 5.42
C HIS A 315 23.11 -10.79 6.58
N VAL A 316 23.20 -9.49 6.29
CA VAL A 316 22.80 -8.41 7.19
C VAL A 316 21.59 -7.74 6.57
N ILE A 317 20.40 -7.98 7.11
CA ILE A 317 19.14 -7.59 6.49
C ILE A 317 18.24 -6.84 7.48
N SER A 318 17.66 -5.73 7.03
CA SER A 318 16.67 -4.99 7.80
C SER A 318 15.30 -5.69 7.79
N GLN A 319 14.51 -5.52 8.86
CA GLN A 319 13.26 -6.26 9.08
C GLN A 319 12.00 -5.56 8.55
N ASP A 320 12.14 -4.52 7.73
CA ASP A 320 11.03 -3.86 7.03
C ASP A 320 10.46 -4.73 5.89
N PHE A 321 11.31 -5.53 5.23
CA PHE A 321 10.96 -6.44 4.14
C PHE A 321 10.06 -5.83 3.03
N ASP A 322 10.19 -4.53 2.75
CA ASP A 322 9.28 -3.84 1.82
C ASP A 322 9.77 -3.84 0.36
N SER A 323 11.00 -4.30 0.11
CA SER A 323 11.70 -4.21 -1.18
C SER A 323 10.94 -4.82 -2.36
N ARG A 324 11.01 -4.16 -3.52
CA ARG A 324 10.44 -4.63 -4.81
C ARG A 324 10.96 -6.01 -5.25
N CYS A 325 12.12 -6.47 -4.75
CA CYS A 325 12.67 -7.79 -5.06
C CYS A 325 12.13 -8.92 -4.16
N LEU A 326 11.39 -8.60 -3.08
CA LEU A 326 10.59 -9.56 -2.32
C LEU A 326 9.28 -9.82 -3.07
N LYS A 327 9.22 -10.93 -3.82
CA LYS A 327 8.13 -11.25 -4.76
C LYS A 327 7.39 -12.54 -4.44
N THR A 328 8.06 -13.50 -3.79
CA THR A 328 7.53 -14.84 -3.59
C THR A 328 7.53 -15.19 -2.11
N LYS A 329 6.65 -16.10 -1.75
CA LYS A 329 6.58 -16.72 -0.41
C LYS A 329 7.91 -17.39 -0.03
N LYS A 330 8.60 -18.02 -0.98
CA LYS A 330 9.94 -18.58 -0.76
C LYS A 330 10.97 -17.51 -0.35
N HIS A 331 10.94 -16.34 -1.00
CA HIS A 331 11.83 -15.23 -0.60
C HIS A 331 11.52 -14.73 0.81
N TRP A 332 10.28 -14.85 1.28
CA TRP A 332 9.92 -14.44 2.62
C TRP A 332 10.39 -15.46 3.65
N ASN A 333 10.00 -16.73 3.45
CA ASN A 333 10.34 -17.82 4.35
C ASN A 333 11.86 -18.00 4.50
N SER A 334 12.65 -17.67 3.47
CA SER A 334 14.11 -17.77 3.54
C SER A 334 14.76 -16.86 4.59
N PHE A 335 14.08 -15.81 5.06
CA PHE A 335 14.61 -14.90 6.09
C PHE A 335 13.82 -14.92 7.41
N THR A 336 12.65 -15.56 7.42
CA THR A 336 11.68 -15.49 8.52
C THR A 336 11.30 -16.84 9.12
N SER A 337 11.80 -17.93 8.55
CA SER A 337 11.73 -19.28 9.13
C SER A 337 13.10 -19.71 9.65
N ASP A 338 13.16 -20.88 10.27
CA ASP A 338 14.41 -21.50 10.75
C ASP A 338 15.41 -21.81 9.62
N PHE A 339 15.01 -21.66 8.35
CA PHE A 339 15.94 -21.65 7.21
C PHE A 339 16.98 -20.53 7.31
N PHE A 340 16.68 -19.44 8.02
CA PHE A 340 17.60 -18.34 8.31
C PHE A 340 18.22 -18.51 9.71
N VAL A 341 19.41 -19.11 9.75
CA VAL A 341 20.10 -19.45 11.00
C VAL A 341 20.90 -18.24 11.51
N PRO A 342 20.64 -17.74 12.74
CA PRO A 342 21.38 -16.62 13.30
C PRO A 342 22.88 -16.89 13.40
N SER A 343 23.69 -15.90 13.06
CA SER A 343 25.17 -15.99 13.09
C SER A 343 25.69 -16.37 14.48
N SER A 344 25.14 -15.75 15.54
CA SER A 344 25.48 -16.04 16.93
C SER A 344 25.24 -17.50 17.33
N GLN A 345 24.18 -18.13 16.83
CA GLN A 345 23.91 -19.55 17.09
C GLN A 345 24.96 -20.46 16.45
N ILE A 346 25.42 -20.14 15.24
CA ILE A 346 26.44 -20.94 14.55
C ILE A 346 27.78 -20.84 15.27
N ILE A 347 28.18 -19.62 15.66
CA ILE A 347 29.41 -19.38 16.42
C ILE A 347 29.38 -20.18 17.73
N LEU A 348 28.28 -20.07 18.50
CA LEU A 348 28.11 -20.81 19.76
C LEU A 348 28.14 -22.33 19.59
N ALA A 349 27.51 -22.86 18.52
CA ALA A 349 27.51 -24.30 18.24
C ALA A 349 28.93 -24.81 17.97
N LEU A 350 29.72 -24.08 17.19
CA LEU A 350 31.10 -24.45 16.84
C LEU A 350 32.05 -24.33 18.04
N GLU A 351 31.92 -23.27 18.84
CA GLU A 351 32.73 -23.08 20.05
C GLU A 351 32.49 -24.18 21.09
N SER A 352 31.25 -24.63 21.23
CA SER A 352 30.87 -25.70 22.16
C SER A 352 31.15 -27.11 21.65
N ARG A 353 31.84 -27.27 20.49
CA ARG A 353 32.06 -28.54 19.78
C ARG A 353 30.78 -29.33 19.53
N ARG A 354 29.64 -28.65 19.45
CA ARG A 354 28.36 -29.26 19.09
C ARG A 354 28.27 -29.39 17.57
N VAL A 355 27.50 -30.37 17.11
CA VAL A 355 27.17 -30.51 15.68
C VAL A 355 26.39 -29.26 15.26
N LEU A 356 26.63 -28.76 14.04
CA LEU A 356 25.79 -27.71 13.45
C LEU A 356 24.31 -28.10 13.56
N PRO A 357 23.38 -27.13 13.71
CA PRO A 357 21.95 -27.43 13.81
C PRO A 357 21.50 -28.38 12.69
N SER A 358 20.71 -29.41 13.03
CA SER A 358 20.27 -30.46 12.06
C SER A 358 19.56 -29.90 10.83
N ILE A 359 18.99 -28.70 10.96
CA ILE A 359 18.37 -27.94 9.87
C ILE A 359 19.33 -27.56 8.73
N VAL A 360 20.64 -27.56 9.01
CA VAL A 360 21.72 -27.34 8.04
C VAL A 360 22.11 -28.66 7.36
N THR A 361 21.82 -29.80 7.97
CA THR A 361 22.28 -31.14 7.53
C THR A 361 21.19 -32.00 6.90
N ASP A 362 19.93 -31.81 7.28
CA ASP A 362 18.82 -32.68 6.89
C ASP A 362 17.94 -31.97 5.86
N GLY A 363 17.70 -32.61 4.71
CA GLY A 363 17.10 -32.07 3.47
C GLY A 363 15.70 -31.41 3.53
N HIS A 364 15.22 -31.00 4.71
CA HIS A 364 13.96 -30.31 4.97
C HIS A 364 13.95 -28.83 4.54
N ALA A 365 15.04 -28.32 3.95
CA ALA A 365 15.15 -26.95 3.40
C ALA A 365 13.95 -26.54 2.53
N ASN A 366 13.47 -27.44 1.68
CA ASN A 366 12.37 -27.15 0.76
C ASN A 366 11.02 -27.07 1.49
N GLU A 367 10.81 -27.85 2.56
CA GLU A 367 9.57 -27.82 3.35
C GLU A 367 9.41 -26.46 4.05
N MET A 368 10.47 -25.95 4.67
CA MET A 368 10.48 -24.63 5.32
C MET A 368 10.18 -23.49 4.35
N LEU A 369 10.79 -23.52 3.16
CA LEU A 369 10.51 -22.53 2.12
C LEU A 369 9.07 -22.60 1.57
N ASN A 370 8.38 -23.74 1.75
CA ASN A 370 7.01 -23.96 1.30
C ASN A 370 5.96 -23.77 2.41
N GLN A 371 6.33 -23.61 3.68
CA GLN A 371 5.43 -23.30 4.81
C GLN A 371 4.53 -22.09 4.55
N PRO A 372 3.26 -22.03 4.97
CA PRO A 372 2.37 -20.88 4.76
C PRO A 372 3.00 -19.50 5.10
N LEU A 373 2.50 -18.44 4.46
CA LEU A 373 3.08 -17.10 4.58
C LEU A 373 2.69 -16.47 5.92
N TYR A 374 3.52 -16.65 6.95
CA TYR A 374 3.29 -16.10 8.28
C TYR A 374 4.03 -14.77 8.48
N CYS A 375 3.39 -13.79 9.12
CA CYS A 375 4.05 -12.54 9.49
C CYS A 375 5.13 -12.79 10.57
N HIS A 376 6.32 -12.20 10.39
CA HIS A 376 7.44 -12.31 11.33
C HIS A 376 7.31 -11.42 12.57
N ARG A 377 6.16 -10.77 12.78
CA ARG A 377 5.84 -9.93 13.96
C ARG A 377 4.75 -10.57 14.82
N CYS A 378 3.68 -11.05 14.19
CA CYS A 378 2.48 -11.53 14.88
C CYS A 378 2.03 -12.96 14.48
N CYS A 379 2.79 -13.66 13.63
CA CYS A 379 2.49 -15.02 13.16
C CYS A 379 1.11 -15.22 12.52
N ILE A 380 0.47 -14.17 12.05
CA ILE A 380 -0.76 -14.28 11.27
C ILE A 380 -0.42 -14.85 9.89
N GLN A 381 -1.27 -15.73 9.38
CA GLN A 381 -1.16 -16.23 8.02
C GLN A 381 -1.73 -15.22 7.03
N LEU A 382 -0.93 -14.80 6.06
CA LEU A 382 -1.30 -13.90 4.99
C LEU A 382 -1.50 -14.66 3.68
N LYS A 383 -2.37 -14.14 2.82
CA LYS A 383 -2.72 -14.79 1.55
C LYS A 383 -1.60 -14.67 0.52
N ASN A 384 -0.93 -13.51 0.44
CA ASN A 384 0.10 -13.23 -0.56
C ASN A 384 1.07 -12.12 -0.09
N ILE A 385 2.20 -11.97 -0.81
CA ILE A 385 3.25 -10.99 -0.48
C ILE A 385 2.72 -9.54 -0.45
N PRO A 386 1.89 -9.06 -1.40
CA PRO A 386 1.29 -7.73 -1.29
C PRO A 386 0.53 -7.50 0.02
N THR A 387 -0.36 -8.42 0.42
CA THR A 387 -1.11 -8.29 1.68
C THR A 387 -0.21 -8.29 2.91
N LEU A 388 0.90 -9.03 2.84
CA LEU A 388 1.89 -9.04 3.91
C LEU A 388 2.66 -7.73 4.00
N LYS A 389 3.10 -7.16 2.88
CA LYS A 389 3.79 -5.87 2.88
C LYS A 389 2.92 -4.75 3.43
N GLU A 390 1.64 -4.75 3.07
CA GLU A 390 0.65 -3.82 3.62
C GLU A 390 0.52 -4.00 5.14
N HIS A 391 0.45 -5.26 5.58
CA HIS A 391 0.41 -5.60 6.99
C HIS A 391 1.64 -5.10 7.77
N LEU A 392 2.85 -5.23 7.23
CA LEU A 392 4.08 -4.74 7.88
C LEU A 392 4.16 -3.21 7.97
N LYS A 393 3.47 -2.50 7.07
CA LYS A 393 3.35 -1.04 7.07
C LYS A 393 2.22 -0.52 7.96
N THR A 394 1.51 -1.42 8.66
CA THR A 394 0.38 -1.01 9.48
C THR A 394 0.88 -0.20 10.68
N HIS A 395 0.54 1.08 10.70
CA HIS A 395 0.72 1.97 11.84
C HIS A 395 -0.66 2.51 12.23
N ARG A 396 -1.03 2.24 13.48
CA ARG A 396 -2.29 2.67 14.06
C ARG A 396 -2.08 3.84 15.01
N ALA A 397 -2.77 4.94 14.76
CA ALA A 397 -2.90 6.03 15.72
C ALA A 397 -4.24 5.87 16.48
N VAL A 398 -4.21 5.91 17.80
CA VAL A 398 -5.40 5.74 18.64
C VAL A 398 -5.51 6.90 19.63
N SER A 399 -6.49 7.78 19.45
CA SER A 399 -6.79 8.80 20.46
C SER A 399 -7.53 8.19 21.65
N GLY A 400 -7.34 8.74 22.85
CA GLY A 400 -7.85 8.13 24.08
C GLY A 400 -7.15 6.81 24.43
N GLY A 401 -5.99 6.53 23.83
CA GLY A 401 -5.29 5.25 23.97
C GLY A 401 -4.68 4.97 25.35
N SER A 402 -4.76 5.91 26.31
CA SER A 402 -4.26 5.72 27.67
C SER A 402 -5.23 4.98 28.60
N SER A 403 -6.50 4.78 28.21
CA SER A 403 -7.49 4.09 29.05
C SER A 403 -8.64 3.47 28.24
N GLY A 404 -9.47 2.65 28.89
CA GLY A 404 -10.72 2.12 28.36
C GLY A 404 -10.61 1.42 27.00
N ILE A 405 -11.58 1.66 26.12
CA ILE A 405 -11.66 1.08 24.77
C ILE A 405 -10.41 1.42 23.95
N GLY A 406 -9.94 2.66 24.00
CA GLY A 406 -8.76 3.11 23.24
C GLY A 406 -7.51 2.30 23.58
N LYS A 407 -7.24 2.09 24.88
CA LYS A 407 -6.11 1.24 25.32
C LYS A 407 -6.28 -0.21 24.84
N CYS A 408 -7.48 -0.77 24.94
CA CYS A 408 -7.75 -2.14 24.48
C CYS A 408 -7.56 -2.29 22.96
N VAL A 409 -7.97 -1.29 22.16
CA VAL A 409 -7.72 -1.24 20.71
C VAL A 409 -6.22 -1.22 20.43
N ALA A 410 -5.46 -0.41 21.17
CA ALA A 410 -4.01 -0.33 21.04
C ALA A 410 -3.32 -1.66 21.38
N ILE A 411 -3.72 -2.32 22.48
CA ILE A 411 -3.22 -3.65 22.87
C ILE A 411 -3.49 -4.67 21.77
N GLN A 412 -4.72 -4.75 21.28
CA GLN A 412 -5.07 -5.69 20.23
C GLN A 412 -4.29 -5.38 18.95
N ALA A 413 -4.24 -4.11 18.51
CA ALA A 413 -3.46 -3.72 17.34
C ALA A 413 -1.99 -4.16 17.41
N ALA A 414 -1.35 -3.99 18.58
CA ALA A 414 0.03 -4.39 18.81
C ALA A 414 0.19 -5.92 18.80
N LYS A 415 -0.76 -6.69 19.39
CA LYS A 415 -0.80 -8.16 19.28
C LYS A 415 -0.91 -8.63 17.82
N TYR A 416 -1.61 -7.87 16.99
CA TYR A 416 -1.70 -8.08 15.55
C TYR A 416 -0.47 -7.57 14.77
N GLY A 417 0.61 -7.15 15.44
CA GLY A 417 1.89 -6.79 14.83
C GLY A 417 1.96 -5.39 14.20
N ALA A 418 0.94 -4.56 14.42
CA ALA A 418 0.94 -3.17 13.97
C ALA A 418 1.80 -2.29 14.87
N HIS A 419 2.47 -1.30 14.29
CA HIS A 419 3.01 -0.18 15.05
C HIS A 419 1.87 0.63 15.65
N VAL A 420 2.03 1.14 16.86
CA VAL A 420 0.97 1.86 17.57
C VAL A 420 1.48 3.18 18.14
N THR A 421 0.75 4.25 17.84
CA THR A 421 0.85 5.53 18.55
C THR A 421 -0.43 5.76 19.33
N ILE A 422 -0.33 5.91 20.65
CA ILE A 422 -1.46 6.33 21.48
C ILE A 422 -1.40 7.83 21.79
N LEU A 423 -2.54 8.52 21.69
CA LEU A 423 -2.64 9.97 21.94
C LEU A 423 -3.61 10.22 23.09
N ALA A 424 -3.17 10.97 24.11
CA ALA A 424 -4.00 11.48 25.20
C ALA A 424 -3.31 12.66 25.88
N ARG A 425 -3.92 13.24 26.92
CA ARG A 425 -3.35 14.40 27.64
C ARG A 425 -2.43 14.05 28.81
N ASN A 426 -2.71 12.95 29.51
CA ASN A 426 -2.01 12.60 30.74
C ASN A 426 -0.80 11.70 30.44
N THR A 427 0.40 12.26 30.55
CA THR A 427 1.66 11.58 30.27
C THR A 427 1.86 10.33 31.13
N LYS A 428 1.59 10.39 32.44
CA LYS A 428 1.75 9.23 33.35
C LYS A 428 0.86 8.05 32.94
N ARG A 429 -0.39 8.32 32.57
CA ARG A 429 -1.31 7.27 32.06
C ARG A 429 -0.88 6.74 30.70
N LEU A 430 -0.29 7.58 29.85
CA LEU A 430 0.23 7.15 28.55
C LEU A 430 1.45 6.24 28.71
N GLU A 431 2.38 6.58 29.59
CA GLU A 431 3.56 5.76 29.90
C GLU A 431 3.16 4.38 30.40
N ALA A 432 2.29 4.31 31.41
CA ALA A 432 1.77 3.04 31.90
C ALA A 432 1.04 2.23 30.82
N ALA A 433 0.23 2.89 29.98
CA ALA A 433 -0.45 2.22 28.88
C ALA A 433 0.54 1.67 27.83
N VAL A 434 1.62 2.40 27.51
CA VAL A 434 2.66 1.91 26.59
C VAL A 434 3.33 0.67 27.14
N GLU A 435 3.67 0.63 28.43
CA GLU A 435 4.24 -0.56 29.08
C GLU A 435 3.30 -1.78 28.97
N GLU A 436 2.01 -1.61 29.27
CA GLU A 436 1.02 -2.68 29.14
C GLU A 436 0.89 -3.18 27.69
N ILE A 437 0.86 -2.26 26.71
CA ILE A 437 0.77 -2.60 25.28
C ILE A 437 2.05 -3.34 24.84
N GLN A 438 3.22 -2.90 25.28
CA GLN A 438 4.51 -3.53 24.99
C GLN A 438 4.61 -4.93 25.58
N GLN A 439 4.17 -5.12 26.82
CA GLN A 439 4.12 -6.43 27.47
C GLN A 439 3.20 -7.39 26.70
N ALA A 440 1.99 -6.94 26.38
CA ALA A 440 1.01 -7.74 25.64
C ALA A 440 1.49 -8.12 24.23
N ALA A 441 2.21 -7.22 23.54
CA ALA A 441 2.83 -7.52 22.25
C ALA A 441 4.04 -8.46 22.40
N ALA A 442 4.84 -8.31 23.46
CA ALA A 442 5.99 -9.16 23.74
C ALA A 442 5.59 -10.61 24.02
N GLU A 443 4.48 -10.86 24.73
CA GLU A 443 3.96 -12.22 24.96
C GLU A 443 3.63 -12.96 23.66
N VAL A 444 3.03 -12.25 22.69
CA VAL A 444 2.77 -12.80 21.36
C VAL A 444 4.10 -13.01 20.64
N ALA A 445 5.01 -12.04 20.71
CA ALA A 445 6.27 -12.10 20.00
C ALA A 445 7.20 -13.23 20.49
N VAL A 446 7.26 -13.47 21.80
CA VAL A 446 8.05 -14.56 22.40
C VAL A 446 7.51 -15.93 21.99
N LYS A 447 6.19 -16.13 22.04
CA LYS A 447 5.55 -17.39 21.58
C LYS A 447 5.79 -17.65 20.09
N ALA A 448 5.97 -16.58 19.33
CA ALA A 448 6.10 -16.59 17.88
C ALA A 448 7.56 -16.57 17.37
N GLY A 449 8.54 -16.23 18.21
CA GLY A 449 9.93 -16.02 17.77
C GLY A 449 10.11 -14.77 16.89
N THR A 450 9.27 -13.75 17.08
CA THR A 450 9.09 -12.61 16.17
C THR A 450 9.60 -11.27 16.71
N THR A 451 9.71 -10.26 15.84
CA THR A 451 10.04 -8.88 16.27
C THR A 451 8.86 -8.15 16.87
N LYS A 452 9.18 -7.24 17.79
CA LYS A 452 8.20 -6.43 18.51
C LYS A 452 7.79 -5.24 17.63
N PRO A 453 6.49 -4.91 17.53
CA PRO A 453 6.08 -3.65 16.95
C PRO A 453 6.53 -2.48 17.85
N LYS A 454 6.90 -1.37 17.23
CA LYS A 454 7.09 -0.10 17.93
C LYS A 454 5.78 0.43 18.50
N ILE A 455 5.82 0.81 19.77
CA ILE A 455 4.69 1.34 20.52
C ILE A 455 5.17 2.61 21.20
N ILE A 456 4.57 3.74 20.83
CA ILE A 456 4.94 5.07 21.31
C ILE A 456 3.69 5.84 21.75
N TYR A 457 3.89 6.95 22.46
CA TYR A 457 2.81 7.84 22.84
C TYR A 457 3.06 9.28 22.39
N ARG A 458 1.99 10.06 22.32
CA ARG A 458 2.04 11.53 22.20
C ARG A 458 1.09 12.15 23.22
N SER A 459 1.64 13.02 24.07
CA SER A 459 0.85 13.85 24.97
C SER A 459 0.35 15.07 24.20
N VAL A 460 -0.96 15.12 23.94
CA VAL A 460 -1.57 16.20 23.16
C VAL A 460 -3.03 16.37 23.56
N ASP A 461 -3.47 17.62 23.62
CA ASP A 461 -4.89 17.97 23.73
C ASP A 461 -5.50 18.16 22.35
N LEU A 462 -6.51 17.35 22.03
CA LEU A 462 -7.16 17.38 20.72
C LEU A 462 -8.11 18.57 20.54
N THR A 463 -8.50 19.23 21.64
CA THR A 463 -9.28 20.48 21.60
C THR A 463 -8.40 21.72 21.49
N GLY A 464 -7.08 21.54 21.53
CA GLY A 464 -6.10 22.63 21.42
C GLY A 464 -5.81 23.02 19.97
N SER A 465 -4.61 23.56 19.75
CA SER A 465 -4.14 23.98 18.43
C SER A 465 -3.99 22.80 17.46
N SER A 466 -4.61 22.90 16.28
CA SER A 466 -4.46 21.91 15.21
C SER A 466 -3.01 21.75 14.75
N VAL A 467 -2.19 22.80 14.87
CA VAL A 467 -0.77 22.77 14.56
C VAL A 467 -0.01 21.83 15.50
N ASP A 468 -0.37 21.80 16.78
CA ASP A 468 0.31 20.95 17.77
C ASP A 468 -0.15 19.49 17.65
N VAL A 469 -1.42 19.26 17.29
CA VAL A 469 -1.91 17.94 16.89
C VAL A 469 -1.15 17.43 15.66
N LEU A 470 -0.99 18.27 14.63
CA LEU A 470 -0.25 17.92 13.43
C LEU A 470 1.22 17.60 13.73
N LYS A 471 1.93 18.42 14.52
CA LYS A 471 3.30 18.15 14.95
C LYS A 471 3.42 16.83 15.70
N SER A 472 2.45 16.53 16.57
CA SER A 472 2.40 15.27 17.32
C SER A 472 2.24 14.07 16.40
N VAL A 473 1.35 14.14 15.41
CA VAL A 473 1.19 13.10 14.38
C VAL A 473 2.45 12.94 13.55
N ARG A 474 3.02 14.04 13.04
CA ARG A 474 4.23 14.00 12.19
C ARG A 474 5.44 13.43 12.90
N SER A 475 5.68 13.85 14.14
CA SER A 475 6.76 13.30 14.95
C SER A 475 6.56 11.80 15.22
N ALA A 476 5.32 11.33 15.40
CA ALA A 476 5.03 9.91 15.59
C ALA A 476 5.28 9.09 14.31
N GLU A 477 4.86 9.59 13.16
CA GLU A 477 5.15 8.98 11.85
C GLU A 477 6.66 8.88 11.61
N GLN A 478 7.41 9.95 11.95
CA GLN A 478 8.86 9.98 11.80
C GLN A 478 9.56 8.97 12.73
N GLU A 479 9.19 8.92 14.01
CA GLU A 479 9.80 8.00 14.99
C GLU A 479 9.50 6.53 14.65
N ILE A 480 8.28 6.23 14.20
CA ILE A 480 7.92 4.88 13.76
C ILE A 480 8.57 4.53 12.42
N GLY A 481 8.70 5.49 11.51
CA GLY A 481 9.25 5.33 10.16
C GLY A 481 8.22 4.92 9.11
N VAL A 482 6.92 4.90 9.46
CA VAL A 482 5.81 4.67 8.53
C VAL A 482 4.65 5.63 8.82
N PRO A 483 3.94 6.13 7.78
CA PRO A 483 2.80 7.00 7.95
C PRO A 483 1.66 6.29 8.67
N VAL A 484 0.76 7.05 9.30
CA VAL A 484 -0.44 6.47 9.92
C VAL A 484 -1.36 5.95 8.82
N THR A 485 -1.58 4.64 8.79
CA THR A 485 -2.47 3.98 7.81
C THR A 485 -3.84 3.65 8.40
N ASN A 486 -3.96 3.63 9.73
CA ASN A 486 -5.22 3.38 10.43
C ASN A 486 -5.38 4.36 11.60
N LEU A 487 -6.38 5.24 11.55
CA LEU A 487 -6.72 6.15 12.64
C LEU A 487 -7.93 5.63 13.40
N VAL A 488 -7.85 5.59 14.73
CA VAL A 488 -8.99 5.33 15.61
C VAL A 488 -9.22 6.55 16.50
N ASN A 489 -10.27 7.30 16.20
CA ASN A 489 -10.75 8.40 17.04
C ASN A 489 -11.58 7.82 18.18
N CYS A 490 -10.96 7.59 19.34
CA CYS A 490 -11.59 7.00 20.52
C CYS A 490 -11.58 7.93 21.75
N ALA A 491 -10.87 9.06 21.70
CA ALA A 491 -10.98 10.09 22.74
C ALA A 491 -12.43 10.61 22.82
N GLY A 492 -12.95 10.70 24.04
CA GLY A 492 -14.29 11.22 24.27
C GLY A 492 -14.60 11.39 25.76
N VAL A 493 -15.65 12.15 26.03
CA VAL A 493 -16.18 12.44 27.37
C VAL A 493 -17.70 12.37 27.35
N CYS A 494 -18.29 12.05 28.50
CA CYS A 494 -19.73 12.02 28.70
C CYS A 494 -20.05 12.71 30.03
N ILE A 495 -21.01 13.63 29.99
CA ILE A 495 -21.58 14.26 31.19
C ILE A 495 -23.07 13.87 31.21
N PRO A 496 -23.44 12.74 31.82
CA PRO A 496 -24.84 12.34 31.94
C PRO A 496 -25.50 13.14 33.05
N LYS A 497 -26.29 14.15 32.68
CA LYS A 497 -27.05 14.99 33.62
C LYS A 497 -28.39 15.36 32.99
N ARG A 498 -29.35 15.76 33.82
CA ARG A 498 -30.62 16.32 33.30
C ARG A 498 -30.33 17.62 32.54
N PHE A 499 -31.22 17.98 31.62
CA PHE A 499 -31.02 19.16 30.78
C PHE A 499 -30.81 20.45 31.59
N LEU A 500 -31.57 20.66 32.67
CA LEU A 500 -31.46 21.84 33.53
C LEU A 500 -30.22 21.83 34.44
N GLU A 501 -29.53 20.70 34.58
CA GLU A 501 -28.31 20.55 35.39
C GLU A 501 -27.02 20.75 34.55
N LEU A 502 -27.16 20.87 33.22
CA LEU A 502 -26.06 21.10 32.28
C LEU A 502 -25.88 22.59 32.04
N THR A 503 -24.62 23.06 32.08
CA THR A 503 -24.29 24.43 31.68
C THR A 503 -23.97 24.51 30.19
N SER A 504 -23.96 25.72 29.62
CA SER A 504 -23.51 25.96 28.24
C SER A 504 -22.08 25.44 27.99
N GLU A 505 -21.22 25.55 29.00
CA GLU A 505 -19.84 25.06 28.97
C GLU A 505 -19.80 23.53 28.92
N ASP A 506 -20.70 22.82 29.61
CA ASP A 506 -20.81 21.35 29.52
C ASP A 506 -21.12 20.91 28.08
N PHE A 507 -22.06 21.58 27.41
CA PHE A 507 -22.37 21.31 26.00
C PHE A 507 -21.19 21.57 25.08
N LYS A 508 -20.55 22.74 25.24
CA LYS A 508 -19.40 23.14 24.44
C LYS A 508 -18.24 22.15 24.65
N PHE A 509 -17.93 21.80 25.89
CA PHE A 509 -16.88 20.85 26.23
C PHE A 509 -17.10 19.47 25.61
N MET A 510 -18.33 18.93 25.71
CA MET A 510 -18.65 17.65 25.07
C MET A 510 -18.53 17.72 23.54
N MET A 511 -18.94 18.82 22.92
CA MET A 511 -18.80 19.00 21.47
C MET A 511 -17.34 19.16 21.05
N ASP A 512 -16.58 19.98 21.78
CA ASP A 512 -15.15 20.24 21.51
C ASP A 512 -14.34 18.94 21.58
N VAL A 513 -14.53 18.14 22.64
CA VAL A 513 -13.78 16.90 22.80
C VAL A 513 -14.26 15.80 21.85
N ASN A 514 -15.56 15.50 21.82
CA ASN A 514 -16.08 14.35 21.07
C ASN A 514 -16.07 14.59 19.56
N TYR A 515 -16.41 15.80 19.12
CA TYR A 515 -16.57 16.15 17.71
C TYR A 515 -15.36 16.90 17.17
N HIS A 516 -15.06 18.11 17.67
CA HIS A 516 -13.97 18.92 17.11
C HIS A 516 -12.60 18.24 17.26
N GLY A 517 -12.32 17.59 18.38
CA GLY A 517 -11.09 16.80 18.56
C GLY A 517 -10.95 15.66 17.54
N THR A 518 -12.06 14.99 17.21
CA THR A 518 -12.11 13.97 16.14
C THR A 518 -11.85 14.58 14.76
N VAL A 519 -12.48 15.73 14.45
CA VAL A 519 -12.29 16.44 13.18
C VAL A 519 -10.83 16.87 13.02
N THR A 520 -10.26 17.53 14.02
CA THR A 520 -8.88 18.04 14.02
C THR A 520 -7.87 16.92 13.78
N LEU A 521 -7.96 15.82 14.54
CA LEU A 521 -7.03 14.69 14.38
C LEU A 521 -7.20 14.02 13.00
N THR A 522 -8.43 13.89 12.52
CA THR A 522 -8.72 13.33 11.20
C THR A 522 -8.12 14.19 10.09
N GLN A 523 -8.27 15.52 10.14
CA GLN A 523 -7.65 16.46 9.20
C GLN A 523 -6.11 16.37 9.20
N CYS A 524 -5.49 16.16 10.38
CA CYS A 524 -4.04 16.03 10.48
C CYS A 524 -3.50 14.74 9.85
N VAL A 525 -4.27 13.66 9.86
CA VAL A 525 -3.83 12.32 9.43
C VAL A 525 -4.17 12.02 7.96
N ILE A 526 -5.32 12.48 7.45
CA ILE A 526 -5.77 12.18 6.08
C ILE A 526 -4.69 12.47 5.01
N PRO A 527 -3.98 13.61 5.03
CA PRO A 527 -2.95 13.89 4.02
C PRO A 527 -1.86 12.81 3.95
N SER A 528 -1.44 12.25 5.10
CA SER A 528 -0.49 11.13 5.13
C SER A 528 -1.05 9.88 4.46
N MET A 529 -2.31 9.55 4.76
CA MET A 529 -3.00 8.38 4.18
C MET A 529 -3.15 8.50 2.67
N VAL A 530 -3.49 9.71 2.17
CA VAL A 530 -3.57 9.99 0.73
C VAL A 530 -2.21 9.73 0.08
N ASN A 531 -1.13 10.31 0.64
CA ASN A 531 0.22 10.16 0.13
C ASN A 531 0.74 8.71 0.22
N SER A 532 0.26 7.92 1.18
CA SER A 532 0.62 6.50 1.33
C SER A 532 -0.23 5.55 0.47
N GLY A 533 -1.21 6.06 -0.29
CA GLY A 533 -2.05 5.25 -1.20
C GLY A 533 -3.31 4.65 -0.56
N GLY A 534 -3.71 5.15 0.61
CA GLY A 534 -4.95 4.80 1.29
C GLY A 534 -4.77 4.54 2.79
N GLY A 535 -5.87 4.14 3.42
CA GLY A 535 -5.92 3.88 4.85
C GLY A 535 -7.33 3.57 5.37
N SER A 536 -7.50 3.68 6.69
CA SER A 536 -8.81 3.66 7.32
C SER A 536 -8.91 4.64 8.49
N VAL A 537 -10.08 5.25 8.66
CA VAL A 537 -10.43 6.10 9.80
C VAL A 537 -11.64 5.46 10.48
N THR A 538 -11.52 5.17 11.77
CA THR A 538 -12.60 4.66 12.59
C THR A 538 -12.93 5.65 13.69
N MET A 539 -14.21 6.00 13.83
CA MET A 539 -14.69 6.93 14.86
C MET A 539 -15.53 6.16 15.87
N VAL A 540 -15.19 6.30 17.16
CA VAL A 540 -15.95 5.68 18.25
C VAL A 540 -17.05 6.63 18.70
N SER A 541 -18.27 6.33 18.26
CA SER A 541 -19.48 7.00 18.70
C SER A 541 -20.04 6.28 19.94
N SER A 542 -21.33 5.96 19.96
CA SER A 542 -22.04 5.21 21.00
C SER A 542 -23.39 4.78 20.42
N GLN A 543 -24.06 3.78 21.00
CA GLN A 543 -25.50 3.60 20.70
C GLN A 543 -26.31 4.89 20.93
N GLY A 544 -25.88 5.76 21.86
CA GLY A 544 -26.41 7.11 22.05
C GLY A 544 -26.21 8.08 20.87
N GLY A 545 -25.45 7.69 19.84
CA GLY A 545 -25.34 8.37 18.54
C GLY A 545 -26.33 7.87 17.48
N LEU A 546 -27.18 6.89 17.84
CA LEU A 546 -28.26 6.35 17.01
C LEU A 546 -29.64 6.56 17.64
N ILE A 547 -29.71 6.65 18.97
CA ILE A 547 -30.93 6.92 19.74
C ILE A 547 -30.66 7.96 20.83
N GLY A 548 -31.54 8.97 20.94
CA GLY A 548 -31.49 9.95 22.03
C GLY A 548 -32.13 9.40 23.30
N LEU A 549 -31.41 9.45 24.43
CA LEU A 549 -31.87 8.96 25.73
C LEU A 549 -31.95 10.09 26.76
N TYR A 550 -32.77 9.87 27.79
CA TYR A 550 -32.85 10.76 28.94
C TYR A 550 -31.45 10.95 29.57
N GLY A 551 -31.12 12.18 29.97
CA GLY A 551 -29.83 12.52 30.60
C GLY A 551 -28.64 12.60 29.64
N PHE A 552 -28.83 12.38 28.34
CA PHE A 552 -27.75 12.47 27.32
C PHE A 552 -27.97 13.60 26.31
N THR A 553 -28.69 14.67 26.64
CA THR A 553 -29.00 15.75 25.69
C THR A 553 -27.74 16.35 25.04
N GLY A 554 -26.70 16.66 25.82
CA GLY A 554 -25.42 17.15 25.29
C GLY A 554 -24.55 16.06 24.67
N TYR A 555 -24.45 14.90 25.34
CA TYR A 555 -23.62 13.78 24.87
C TYR A 555 -24.12 13.20 23.52
N ALA A 556 -25.41 12.88 23.44
CA ALA A 556 -26.01 12.34 22.23
C ALA A 556 -25.86 13.33 21.07
N ALA A 557 -26.10 14.63 21.28
CA ALA A 557 -25.91 15.64 20.23
C ALA A 557 -24.51 15.57 19.59
N ALA A 558 -23.45 15.49 20.41
CA ALA A 558 -22.08 15.36 19.92
C ALA A 558 -21.82 14.01 19.20
N LYS A 559 -22.42 12.90 19.69
CA LYS A 559 -22.28 11.57 19.08
C LYS A 559 -23.07 11.40 17.77
N PHE A 560 -24.19 12.11 17.62
CA PHE A 560 -24.93 12.23 16.35
C PHE A 560 -24.16 13.10 15.34
N ALA A 561 -23.51 14.19 15.78
CA ALA A 561 -22.68 15.01 14.91
C ALA A 561 -21.55 14.21 14.23
N LEU A 562 -20.93 13.28 14.97
CA LEU A 562 -19.93 12.35 14.40
C LEU A 562 -20.49 11.50 13.25
N ARG A 563 -21.75 11.07 13.33
CA ARG A 563 -22.37 10.28 12.26
C ARG A 563 -22.49 11.09 10.97
N GLY A 564 -23.03 12.31 11.05
CA GLY A 564 -23.15 13.19 9.89
C GLY A 564 -21.79 13.49 9.26
N PHE A 565 -20.77 13.76 10.09
CA PHE A 565 -19.40 13.95 9.64
C PHE A 565 -18.82 12.70 8.95
N ALA A 566 -18.97 11.52 9.54
CA ALA A 566 -18.46 10.27 8.98
C ALA A 566 -19.13 9.89 7.66
N GLU A 567 -20.44 10.10 7.53
CA GLU A 567 -21.18 9.84 6.29
C GLU A 567 -20.67 10.74 5.15
N ALA A 568 -20.55 12.04 5.39
CA ALA A 568 -20.00 12.98 4.41
C ALA A 568 -18.54 12.66 4.07
N LEU A 569 -17.68 12.52 5.08
CA LEU A 569 -16.25 12.23 4.90
C LEU A 569 -16.02 10.95 4.10
N SER A 570 -16.85 9.92 4.31
CA SER A 570 -16.72 8.64 3.61
C SER A 570 -16.80 8.77 2.09
N MET A 571 -17.56 9.76 1.59
CA MET A 571 -17.66 10.06 0.16
C MET A 571 -16.44 10.84 -0.33
N GLU A 572 -16.00 11.83 0.43
CA GLU A 572 -14.86 12.69 0.10
C GLU A 572 -13.54 11.91 0.01
N VAL A 573 -13.32 10.95 0.90
CA VAL A 573 -12.04 10.22 0.98
C VAL A 573 -11.99 8.94 0.14
N LYS A 574 -13.12 8.53 -0.44
CA LYS A 574 -13.26 7.31 -1.24
C LYS A 574 -12.31 7.26 -2.46
N PRO A 575 -12.09 8.34 -3.24
CA PRO A 575 -11.14 8.34 -4.36
C PRO A 575 -9.70 8.03 -3.93
N PHE A 576 -9.35 8.28 -2.67
CA PHE A 576 -8.02 8.06 -2.11
C PHE A 576 -7.86 6.69 -1.45
N ASN A 577 -8.81 5.77 -1.64
CA ASN A 577 -8.79 4.43 -1.04
C ASN A 577 -8.74 4.46 0.52
N ILE A 578 -9.32 5.49 1.13
CA ILE A 578 -9.47 5.59 2.58
C ILE A 578 -10.87 5.10 2.94
N GLY A 579 -10.96 4.14 3.88
CA GLY A 579 -12.24 3.68 4.43
C GLY A 579 -12.63 4.48 5.67
N VAL A 580 -13.92 4.77 5.83
CA VAL A 580 -14.45 5.38 7.06
C VAL A 580 -15.37 4.37 7.77
N SER A 581 -15.19 4.22 9.07
CA SER A 581 -15.97 3.33 9.94
C SER A 581 -16.46 4.07 11.16
N MET A 582 -17.66 3.74 11.60
CA MET A 582 -18.33 4.23 12.80
C MET A 582 -18.57 3.05 13.74
N CYS A 583 -18.06 3.16 14.96
CA CYS A 583 -18.23 2.16 16.00
C CYS A 583 -19.27 2.64 17.01
N PHE A 584 -20.29 1.83 17.27
CA PHE A 584 -21.41 2.12 18.16
C PHE A 584 -21.41 1.17 19.37
N PRO A 585 -20.47 1.34 20.32
CA PRO A 585 -20.43 0.50 21.51
C PRO A 585 -21.64 0.75 22.42
N PRO A 586 -22.13 -0.28 23.13
CA PRO A 586 -23.02 -0.14 24.28
C PRO A 586 -22.23 0.39 25.50
N ASP A 587 -22.90 0.46 26.66
CA ASP A 587 -22.23 0.66 27.94
C ASP A 587 -21.09 -0.36 28.09
N THR A 588 -19.89 0.15 28.36
CA THR A 588 -18.64 -0.63 28.37
C THR A 588 -17.90 -0.42 29.67
N ASP A 589 -17.48 -1.51 30.32
CA ASP A 589 -16.79 -1.48 31.61
C ASP A 589 -15.42 -0.80 31.47
N THR A 590 -15.39 0.49 31.76
CA THR A 590 -14.21 1.34 31.62
C THR A 590 -14.12 2.29 32.80
N PRO A 591 -12.91 2.81 33.12
CA PRO A 591 -12.78 3.83 34.15
C PRO A 591 -13.63 5.08 33.87
N GLY A 592 -13.85 5.45 32.59
CA GLY A 592 -14.72 6.55 32.22
C GLY A 592 -16.19 6.28 32.59
N PHE A 593 -16.69 5.10 32.25
CA PHE A 593 -18.04 4.67 32.61
C PHE A 593 -18.27 4.67 34.13
N GLN A 594 -17.28 4.24 34.92
CA GLN A 594 -17.38 4.25 36.38
C GLN A 594 -17.49 5.67 36.96
N GLU A 595 -16.84 6.67 36.35
CA GLU A 595 -17.01 8.07 36.75
C GLU A 595 -18.37 8.63 36.31
N GLU A 596 -18.84 8.27 35.11
CA GLU A 596 -20.15 8.64 34.59
C GLU A 596 -21.28 8.14 35.50
N GLU A 597 -21.19 6.89 36.00
CA GLU A 597 -22.17 6.28 36.90
C GLU A 597 -22.40 7.07 38.20
N LYS A 598 -21.41 7.83 38.66
CA LYS A 598 -21.52 8.64 39.90
C LYS A 598 -22.47 9.81 39.75
N ILE A 599 -22.54 10.39 38.55
CA ILE A 599 -23.34 11.60 38.27
C ILE A 599 -24.59 11.31 37.43
N LYS A 600 -24.69 10.11 36.85
CA LYS A 600 -25.79 9.69 35.99
C LYS A 600 -27.14 9.71 36.75
N PRO A 601 -28.19 10.37 36.22
CA PRO A 601 -29.53 10.33 36.79
C PRO A 601 -30.10 8.91 36.85
N GLU A 602 -30.96 8.66 37.84
CA GLU A 602 -31.59 7.34 38.04
C GLU A 602 -32.35 6.86 36.81
N GLU A 603 -33.06 7.75 36.11
CA GLU A 603 -33.73 7.43 34.85
C GLU A 603 -32.77 6.86 33.81
N THR A 604 -31.63 7.53 33.66
CA THR A 604 -30.61 7.14 32.67
C THR A 604 -29.99 5.81 33.05
N LYS A 605 -29.76 5.55 34.34
CA LYS A 605 -29.27 4.25 34.85
C LYS A 605 -30.24 3.12 34.49
N LEU A 606 -31.52 3.29 34.81
CA LEU A 606 -32.55 2.28 34.53
C LEU A 606 -32.73 2.04 33.02
N ILE A 607 -32.68 3.10 32.21
CA ILE A 607 -32.77 2.98 30.76
C ILE A 607 -31.54 2.26 30.19
N SER A 608 -30.32 2.67 30.57
CA SER A 608 -29.08 2.14 29.98
C SER A 608 -28.77 0.71 30.45
N ALA A 609 -29.18 0.33 31.67
CA ALA A 609 -29.00 -1.02 32.21
C ALA A 609 -29.65 -2.13 31.34
N THR A 610 -30.65 -1.80 30.53
CA THR A 610 -31.34 -2.75 29.64
C THR A 610 -30.38 -3.43 28.66
N ALA A 611 -29.35 -2.72 28.20
CA ALA A 611 -28.42 -3.21 27.18
C ALA A 611 -27.27 -4.07 27.72
N GLY A 612 -27.13 -4.16 29.05
CA GLY A 612 -26.03 -4.85 29.72
C GLY A 612 -24.67 -4.15 29.58
N LEU A 613 -23.68 -4.65 30.33
CA LEU A 613 -22.32 -4.11 30.36
C LEU A 613 -21.37 -4.98 29.52
N THR A 614 -20.69 -4.37 28.55
CA THR A 614 -19.75 -5.07 27.66
C THR A 614 -18.30 -4.86 28.10
N LYS A 615 -17.43 -5.85 27.85
CA LYS A 615 -15.99 -5.72 28.12
C LYS A 615 -15.30 -4.87 27.05
N PRO A 616 -14.35 -4.00 27.41
CA PRO A 616 -13.66 -3.13 26.46
C PRO A 616 -12.80 -3.91 25.46
N GLU A 617 -12.34 -5.11 25.79
CA GLU A 617 -11.59 -6.00 24.90
C GLU A 617 -12.46 -6.52 23.74
N ASP A 618 -13.73 -6.84 24.02
CA ASP A 618 -14.67 -7.33 23.01
C ASP A 618 -15.03 -6.21 22.03
N VAL A 619 -15.24 -4.99 22.56
CA VAL A 619 -15.43 -3.78 21.74
C VAL A 619 -14.21 -3.54 20.87
N ALA A 620 -13.00 -3.55 21.45
CA ALA A 620 -11.76 -3.35 20.71
C ALA A 620 -11.56 -4.37 19.58
N LEU A 621 -11.87 -5.64 19.83
CA LEU A 621 -11.75 -6.70 18.82
C LEU A 621 -12.76 -6.52 17.68
N GLY A 622 -14.02 -6.20 18.00
CA GLY A 622 -15.04 -5.92 16.99
C GLY A 622 -14.69 -4.70 16.14
N LEU A 623 -14.22 -3.62 16.78
CA LEU A 623 -13.75 -2.41 16.13
C LEU A 623 -12.63 -2.71 15.14
N LEU A 624 -11.58 -3.41 15.56
CA LEU A 624 -10.46 -3.74 14.68
C LEU A 624 -10.88 -4.61 13.49
N LYS A 625 -11.75 -5.61 13.72
CA LYS A 625 -12.27 -6.46 12.64
C LYS A 625 -13.10 -5.66 11.63
N GLY A 626 -13.95 -4.74 12.11
CA GLY A 626 -14.76 -3.88 11.24
C GLY A 626 -13.91 -2.87 10.47
N SER A 627 -12.95 -2.23 11.14
CA SER A 627 -11.96 -1.31 10.54
C SER A 627 -11.18 -1.98 9.40
N LEU A 628 -10.66 -3.20 9.63
CA LEU A 628 -9.93 -3.96 8.61
C LEU A 628 -10.78 -4.33 7.39
N LYS A 629 -12.09 -4.54 7.60
CA LYS A 629 -13.04 -4.81 6.53
C LYS A 629 -13.60 -3.55 5.87
N LYS A 630 -13.24 -2.36 6.38
CA LYS A 630 -13.83 -1.06 6.01
C LYS A 630 -15.36 -1.08 6.12
N THR A 631 -15.89 -1.78 7.14
CA THR A 631 -17.31 -1.80 7.47
C THR A 631 -17.73 -0.44 8.01
N PHE A 632 -18.75 0.18 7.44
CA PHE A 632 -19.17 1.53 7.84
C PHE A 632 -19.81 1.54 9.23
N MET A 633 -20.80 0.68 9.51
CA MET A 633 -21.39 0.59 10.86
C MET A 633 -20.91 -0.66 11.61
N ILE A 634 -20.25 -0.46 12.74
CA ILE A 634 -19.76 -1.53 13.63
C ILE A 634 -20.60 -1.50 14.91
N SER A 635 -21.45 -2.50 15.08
CA SER A 635 -22.38 -2.61 16.22
C SER A 635 -22.19 -3.92 16.99
N TYR A 636 -22.59 -3.92 18.25
CA TYR A 636 -22.39 -5.01 19.21
C TYR A 636 -23.71 -5.50 19.78
N GLY A 637 -23.75 -6.77 20.18
CA GLY A 637 -24.96 -7.40 20.71
C GLY A 637 -26.08 -7.54 19.68
N LEU A 638 -27.22 -8.09 20.12
CA LEU A 638 -28.44 -8.16 19.29
C LEU A 638 -29.08 -6.77 19.16
N GLU A 639 -29.14 -6.02 20.26
CA GLU A 639 -29.75 -4.69 20.32
C GLU A 639 -29.03 -3.67 19.44
N GLY A 640 -27.70 -3.60 19.52
CA GLY A 640 -26.92 -2.70 18.66
C GLY A 640 -27.02 -3.05 17.18
N LYS A 641 -27.14 -4.35 16.84
CA LYS A 641 -27.41 -4.79 15.46
C LYS A 641 -28.81 -4.37 15.01
N LEU A 642 -29.82 -4.52 15.87
CA LEU A 642 -31.18 -4.07 15.58
C LEU A 642 -31.23 -2.54 15.40
N LEU A 643 -30.54 -1.78 16.24
CA LEU A 643 -30.39 -0.32 16.09
C LEU A 643 -29.69 0.04 14.78
N SER A 644 -28.64 -0.69 14.36
CA SER A 644 -27.99 -0.50 13.06
C SER A 644 -28.96 -0.72 11.89
N VAL A 645 -29.84 -1.72 12.01
CA VAL A 645 -30.86 -2.03 11.00
C VAL A 645 -31.93 -0.94 10.94
N ILE A 646 -32.46 -0.52 12.09
CA ILE A 646 -33.52 0.50 12.18
C ILE A 646 -33.00 1.88 11.77
N CYS A 647 -31.83 2.25 12.27
CA CYS A 647 -31.25 3.56 12.08
C CYS A 647 -30.36 3.64 10.84
N GLY A 648 -30.27 2.60 10.00
CA GLY A 648 -29.35 2.56 8.85
C GLY A 648 -29.59 3.67 7.84
N GLY A 649 -30.85 4.05 7.58
CA GLY A 649 -31.19 5.19 6.73
C GLY A 649 -30.46 5.18 5.37
N MET A 650 -29.79 6.29 5.05
CA MET A 650 -28.94 6.42 3.85
C MET A 650 -27.45 6.20 4.13
N SER A 651 -27.09 5.70 5.32
CA SER A 651 -25.69 5.40 5.65
C SER A 651 -25.11 4.37 4.65
N PRO A 652 -23.80 4.44 4.37
CA PRO A 652 -23.14 3.49 3.48
C PRO A 652 -23.43 2.02 3.82
N MET A 653 -23.68 1.23 2.77
CA MET A 653 -23.99 -0.19 2.91
C MET A 653 -22.76 -0.98 3.32
N ASN A 654 -22.90 -1.78 4.39
CA ASN A 654 -21.89 -2.74 4.81
C ASN A 654 -21.87 -3.98 3.91
N THR A 655 -23.03 -4.63 3.75
CA THR A 655 -23.24 -5.80 2.88
C THR A 655 -24.65 -5.79 2.29
N ILE A 656 -24.83 -6.44 1.13
CA ILE A 656 -26.14 -6.58 0.47
C ILE A 656 -27.15 -7.29 1.40
N SER A 657 -26.70 -8.29 2.18
CA SER A 657 -27.54 -9.00 3.12
C SER A 657 -28.06 -8.10 4.25
N GLU A 658 -27.24 -7.18 4.75
CA GLU A 658 -27.66 -6.20 5.75
C GLU A 658 -28.67 -5.21 5.16
N THR A 659 -28.48 -4.78 3.91
CA THR A 659 -29.46 -3.93 3.21
C THR A 659 -30.81 -4.61 3.03
N ILE A 660 -30.82 -5.91 2.69
CA ILE A 660 -32.07 -6.69 2.61
C ILE A 660 -32.74 -6.76 3.99
N LEU A 661 -31.96 -6.97 5.06
CA LEU A 661 -32.47 -6.99 6.42
C LEU A 661 -33.06 -5.63 6.83
N GLN A 662 -32.38 -4.53 6.49
CA GLN A 662 -32.89 -3.16 6.68
C GLN A 662 -34.22 -2.95 5.96
N PHE A 663 -34.30 -3.32 4.68
CA PHE A 663 -35.53 -3.20 3.92
C PHE A 663 -36.70 -3.99 4.53
N LEU A 664 -36.46 -5.25 4.94
CA LEU A 664 -37.50 -6.12 5.48
C LEU A 664 -37.93 -5.75 6.91
N PHE A 665 -36.98 -5.31 7.75
CA PHE A 665 -37.20 -5.18 9.18
C PHE A 665 -37.16 -3.74 9.71
N ALA A 666 -36.79 -2.73 8.93
CA ALA A 666 -36.80 -1.35 9.43
C ALA A 666 -38.21 -0.89 9.86
N GLY A 667 -39.25 -1.23 9.08
CA GLY A 667 -40.64 -0.93 9.43
C GLY A 667 -41.11 -1.63 10.70
N VAL A 668 -40.88 -2.95 10.78
CA VAL A 668 -41.23 -3.76 11.97
C VAL A 668 -40.45 -3.28 13.20
N GLY A 669 -39.16 -3.02 13.03
CA GLY A 669 -38.28 -2.50 14.08
C GLY A 669 -38.71 -1.12 14.55
N ARG A 670 -39.22 -0.26 13.66
CA ARG A 670 -39.79 1.04 14.03
C ARG A 670 -41.01 0.89 14.94
N VAL A 671 -41.90 -0.06 14.64
CA VAL A 671 -43.05 -0.38 15.50
C VAL A 671 -42.59 -0.90 16.87
N GLY A 672 -41.64 -1.85 16.90
CA GLY A 672 -41.01 -2.31 18.14
C GLY A 672 -40.38 -1.16 18.96
N GLY A 673 -39.73 -0.23 18.29
CA GLY A 673 -39.15 0.97 18.88
C GLY A 673 -40.16 1.90 19.55
N LEU A 674 -41.44 1.91 19.12
CA LEU A 674 -42.50 2.66 19.81
C LEU A 674 -42.81 2.07 21.19
N PHE A 675 -42.81 0.75 21.32
CA PHE A 675 -43.00 0.08 22.61
C PHE A 675 -41.81 0.31 23.54
N ILE A 676 -40.58 0.21 23.02
CA ILE A 676 -39.36 0.53 23.79
C ILE A 676 -39.41 1.99 24.27
N ARG A 677 -39.78 2.93 23.38
CA ARG A 677 -39.91 4.34 23.74
C ARG A 677 -40.95 4.55 24.84
N ARG A 678 -42.13 3.92 24.72
CA ARG A 678 -43.17 3.96 25.76
C ARG A 678 -42.68 3.38 27.09
N SER A 679 -41.88 2.32 27.06
CA SER A 679 -41.25 1.76 28.26
C SER A 679 -40.30 2.75 28.91
N PHE A 680 -39.47 3.44 28.12
CA PHE A 680 -38.56 4.48 28.63
C PHE A 680 -39.32 5.68 29.20
N ASP A 681 -40.37 6.15 28.52
CA ASP A 681 -41.22 7.24 29.03
C ASP A 681 -41.86 6.83 30.37
N GLY A 682 -42.31 5.59 30.52
CA GLY A 682 -42.83 5.06 31.78
C GLY A 682 -41.79 4.95 32.91
N ILE A 683 -40.50 4.71 32.59
CA ILE A 683 -39.41 4.79 33.57
C ILE A 683 -39.23 6.23 34.05
N VAL A 684 -39.20 7.18 33.11
CA VAL A 684 -39.04 8.61 33.42
C VAL A 684 -40.17 9.12 34.30
N GLU A 685 -41.43 8.78 33.96
CA GLU A 685 -42.61 9.14 34.76
C GLU A 685 -42.55 8.58 36.19
N LYS A 686 -42.15 7.31 36.35
CA LYS A 686 -42.01 6.68 37.68
C LYS A 686 -40.93 7.35 38.52
N CYS A 687 -39.76 7.60 37.96
CA CYS A 687 -38.68 8.29 38.67
C CYS A 687 -39.06 9.74 39.01
N ALA A 688 -39.77 10.44 38.11
CA ALA A 688 -40.29 11.77 38.38
C ALA A 688 -41.31 11.77 39.52
N ALA A 689 -42.22 10.79 39.56
CA ALA A 689 -43.17 10.63 40.66
C ALA A 689 -42.47 10.34 42.00
N GLN A 690 -41.41 9.53 42.00
CA GLN A 690 -40.64 9.17 43.20
C GLN A 690 -39.84 10.34 43.79
N ARG A 691 -39.36 11.28 42.97
CA ARG A 691 -38.69 12.49 43.48
C ARG A 691 -39.64 13.49 44.14
N GLY A 692 -40.95 13.35 43.92
CA GLY A 692 -41.88 14.46 44.08
C GLY A 692 -41.65 15.50 42.98
N GLN A 693 -42.63 16.37 42.72
CA GLN A 693 -42.43 17.52 41.84
C GLN A 693 -41.46 18.51 42.51
N GLU A 694 -40.16 18.20 42.54
CA GLU A 694 -39.14 19.21 42.80
C GLU A 694 -39.30 20.28 41.72
N GLN A 695 -39.70 21.48 42.14
CA GLN A 695 -39.81 22.64 41.26
C GLN A 695 -38.51 22.78 40.46
N PRO A 696 -38.57 23.15 39.17
CA PRO A 696 -37.36 23.49 38.44
C PRO A 696 -36.70 24.63 39.21
N VAL A 697 -35.54 24.37 39.81
CA VAL A 697 -34.68 25.40 40.39
C VAL A 697 -34.39 26.35 39.24
N ALA A 698 -35.05 27.52 39.26
CA ALA A 698 -34.77 28.57 38.31
C ALA A 698 -33.28 28.86 38.44
N ALA A 699 -32.51 28.60 37.38
CA ALA A 699 -31.15 29.08 37.30
C ALA A 699 -31.24 30.60 37.39
N GLU A 700 -30.91 31.16 38.56
CA GLU A 700 -30.57 32.58 38.68
C GLU A 700 -29.35 32.80 37.79
N HIS A 701 -29.61 33.16 36.54
CA HIS A 701 -28.62 33.74 35.66
C HIS A 701 -28.27 35.12 36.22
N THR A 702 -27.36 35.17 37.19
CA THR A 702 -26.61 36.40 37.48
C THR A 702 -25.84 36.79 36.22
N GLN A 703 -26.08 38.03 35.80
CA GLN A 703 -25.71 38.69 34.54
C GLN A 703 -24.25 38.57 34.13
#